data_AF-A0A1I5VMT9-F1
#
_entry.id   AF-A0A1I5VMT9-F1
#
_cell.length_a   1.000
_cell.length_b   1.000
_cell.length_c   1.000
_cell.angle_alpha   90.00
_cell.angle_beta   90.00
_cell.angle_gamma   90.00
#
_symmetry.space_group_name_H-M   'P 1'
#
loop_
_entity.id
_entity.type
_entity.pdbx_description
1 polymer ?
#
loop_
_entity_poly.entity_id
_entity_poly.type
_entity_poly.pdbx_seq_one_letter_code
_entity_poly.pdbx_strand_id
1 'polypeptide(L)'
;MSKKKSQLIFIIGILLAVVLIIFVSKDRDENHPKIIISEICAGNSTAAYDDNGDYGADYIELYNCSDVDINLAGYGLSDNSKKLSKFVFPDILIPAGQCIIVWCSANGDDSLAYREDYVPVDLHCSEFKLSNGEMCILTDMSGAVVSSVAVSEDLAKNMSLAISKNNMLEYKVSDPSPYYVEDEVNNAEIATISEPLFSVSGGWYTEGFELELFSDEGEIYYTLDGSDPDENSTKYCGAIEINNRSEEPNIYSAIDGISSENEWHPDYPVDKCTVVKAVAISETGSSRITSETYFVGLDEEDYEGISLISLSVSPEDFFGYDNGIYVFGRVRELFEKKYDLSTYSGDSTAFYNYSKKGRGWEREVNLEFFSSDHEKVYEKTAGIRIHGGWTRQQNQKNFQIYAREEYDGAASFDYDFFGNGNEYDKLMLRAGGSTDTFVTKIRDVFCQSLVENRDVGTQRAIPCAVFLNCEYWGLYNLQETIGTSYIEEYYGVKTDNTIIIKNGETRTDNLEDVALYDEMVSFVSRNDMSIEENYRKVEQMIDIQSLIDYYSIEIYLGNGDTIENNYAVWRSRNYGDGEYEDCKWRWLLFDLDDTCNMNIGCNTPDIDSFMTGNYYDVNPLDGDELFSSLIKNDEFKERFISSFIEIAETNFNYDIVSEKLWKMASVYWNATVKSNNRFRGDVWLEEYPLNEEYEAPYDDDDYGQDIGLIDTFFRERAGYIINYMYEDLGITN
;
A
#
# COMPACT_ATOMS: atom_id res chain seq x y z
N MET A 1 -94.38 8.35 5.96
CA MET A 1 -93.31 7.50 5.39
C MET A 1 -92.48 6.94 6.54
N SER A 2 -92.36 5.62 6.65
CA SER A 2 -92.10 4.92 7.92
C SER A 2 -90.63 4.89 8.34
N LYS A 3 -90.39 4.76 9.66
CA LYS A 3 -89.09 4.54 10.32
C LYS A 3 -88.17 3.54 9.59
N LYS A 4 -88.74 2.54 8.92
CA LYS A 4 -88.01 1.56 8.10
C LYS A 4 -87.27 2.17 6.90
N LYS A 5 -87.80 3.21 6.25
CA LYS A 5 -87.10 3.90 5.15
C LYS A 5 -85.91 4.73 5.66
N SER A 6 -86.03 5.36 6.83
CA SER A 6 -84.94 6.14 7.43
C SER A 6 -83.77 5.26 7.90
N GLN A 7 -84.07 4.08 8.48
CA GLN A 7 -83.03 3.13 8.87
C GLN A 7 -82.35 2.48 7.66
N LEU A 8 -83.10 2.20 6.58
CA LEU A 8 -82.52 1.65 5.36
C LEU A 8 -81.60 2.65 4.65
N ILE A 9 -81.97 3.94 4.61
CA ILE A 9 -81.11 5.00 4.05
C ILE A 9 -79.86 5.20 4.91
N PHE A 10 -79.97 5.11 6.23
CA PHE A 10 -78.82 5.23 7.13
C PHE A 10 -77.85 4.03 7.02
N ILE A 11 -78.39 2.81 6.89
CA ILE A 11 -77.57 1.59 6.69
C ILE A 11 -76.91 1.60 5.31
N ILE A 12 -77.61 2.02 4.25
CA ILE A 12 -77.03 2.17 2.90
C ILE A 12 -75.97 3.27 2.89
N GLY A 13 -76.18 4.37 3.62
CA GLY A 13 -75.20 5.45 3.78
C GLY A 13 -73.93 5.00 4.51
N ILE A 14 -74.06 4.17 5.55
CA ILE A 14 -72.91 3.57 6.25
C ILE A 14 -72.20 2.55 5.38
N LEU A 15 -72.93 1.69 4.65
CA LEU A 15 -72.32 0.73 3.72
C LEU A 15 -71.60 1.44 2.56
N LEU A 16 -72.16 2.52 2.01
CA LEU A 16 -71.49 3.35 1.01
C LEU A 16 -70.28 4.08 1.58
N ALA A 17 -70.33 4.57 2.83
CA ALA A 17 -69.19 5.19 3.50
C ALA A 17 -68.09 4.19 3.82
N VAL A 18 -68.42 2.96 4.23
CA VAL A 18 -67.45 1.88 4.47
C VAL A 18 -66.85 1.38 3.16
N VAL A 19 -67.64 1.27 2.08
CA VAL A 19 -67.12 0.95 0.74
C VAL A 19 -66.27 2.09 0.19
N LEU A 20 -66.62 3.36 0.43
CA LEU A 20 -65.77 4.50 0.07
C LEU A 20 -64.49 4.54 0.91
N ILE A 21 -64.53 4.23 2.20
CA ILE A 21 -63.34 4.17 3.05
C ILE A 21 -62.44 3.01 2.62
N ILE A 22 -63.00 1.85 2.24
CA ILE A 22 -62.26 0.71 1.71
C ILE A 22 -61.68 1.00 0.31
N PHE A 23 -62.37 1.77 -0.54
CA PHE A 23 -61.81 2.20 -1.83
C PHE A 23 -60.75 3.31 -1.67
N VAL A 24 -60.96 4.29 -0.77
CA VAL A 24 -60.03 5.38 -0.48
C VAL A 24 -58.82 4.91 0.34
N SER A 25 -58.93 3.81 1.09
CA SER A 25 -57.79 3.18 1.78
C SER A 25 -57.02 2.20 0.91
N LYS A 26 -57.56 1.76 -0.23
CA LYS A 26 -56.88 0.85 -1.16
C LYS A 26 -56.08 1.60 -2.24
N ASP A 27 -56.39 2.87 -2.48
CA ASP A 27 -55.67 3.77 -3.42
C ASP A 27 -54.55 4.60 -2.75
N ARG A 28 -54.13 4.27 -1.51
CA ARG A 28 -53.03 4.99 -0.83
C ARG A 28 -51.64 4.40 -1.07
N ASP A 29 -51.52 3.37 -1.90
CA ASP A 29 -50.28 2.57 -2.03
C ASP A 29 -49.62 2.61 -3.43
N GLU A 30 -50.04 3.51 -4.33
CA GLU A 30 -49.64 3.43 -5.75
C GLU A 30 -48.66 4.50 -6.26
N ASN A 31 -47.90 5.21 -5.41
CA ASN A 31 -46.91 6.17 -5.93
C ASN A 31 -45.52 6.15 -5.26
N HIS A 32 -45.25 5.20 -4.38
CA HIS A 32 -43.87 4.98 -3.92
C HIS A 32 -43.20 3.97 -4.86
N PRO A 33 -42.00 4.28 -5.38
CA PRO A 33 -41.26 3.32 -6.18
C PRO A 33 -40.95 2.12 -5.29
N LYS A 34 -41.20 0.90 -5.79
CA LYS A 34 -41.00 -0.33 -5.00
C LYS A 34 -39.52 -0.64 -4.78
N ILE A 35 -38.68 -0.16 -5.68
CA ILE A 35 -37.22 -0.18 -5.58
C ILE A 35 -36.76 1.28 -5.58
N ILE A 36 -35.95 1.62 -4.59
CA ILE A 36 -35.40 2.96 -4.43
C ILE A 36 -33.89 2.89 -4.26
N ILE A 37 -33.17 3.89 -4.77
CA ILE A 37 -31.80 4.14 -4.36
C ILE A 37 -31.87 4.59 -2.90
N SER A 38 -31.37 3.80 -1.97
CA SER A 38 -31.44 4.12 -0.54
C SER A 38 -30.20 4.85 -0.06
N GLU A 39 -29.05 4.56 -0.65
CA GLU A 39 -27.77 5.12 -0.25
C GLU A 39 -26.81 5.24 -1.43
N ILE A 40 -26.01 6.31 -1.47
CA ILE A 40 -24.89 6.47 -2.39
C ILE A 40 -23.65 6.93 -1.65
N CYS A 41 -22.52 6.26 -1.89
CA CYS A 41 -21.19 6.77 -1.56
C CYS A 41 -20.38 6.93 -2.86
N ALA A 42 -20.18 8.18 -3.29
CA ALA A 42 -19.46 8.54 -4.53
C ALA A 42 -17.96 8.84 -4.31
N GLY A 43 -17.46 8.48 -3.12
CA GLY A 43 -16.07 8.67 -2.69
C GLY A 43 -15.69 7.63 -1.65
N ASN A 44 -16.10 6.38 -1.89
CA ASN A 44 -15.86 5.26 -0.98
C ASN A 44 -14.36 4.93 -1.01
N SER A 45 -13.63 5.39 0.00
CA SER A 45 -12.26 4.94 0.24
C SER A 45 -12.28 3.72 1.14
N THR A 46 -12.86 3.78 2.34
CA THR A 46 -12.91 2.71 3.33
C THR A 46 -14.31 2.45 3.90
N ALA A 47 -15.33 3.16 3.41
CA ALA A 47 -16.70 3.07 3.90
C ALA A 47 -17.33 1.68 3.76
N ALA A 48 -17.10 1.01 2.64
CA ALA A 48 -17.63 -0.32 2.37
C ALA A 48 -16.70 -1.11 1.44
N TYR A 49 -16.75 -2.44 1.52
CA TYR A 49 -15.94 -3.36 0.70
C TYR A 49 -16.82 -4.34 -0.07
N ASP A 50 -16.33 -4.79 -1.22
CA ASP A 50 -17.04 -5.75 -2.08
C ASP A 50 -16.94 -7.22 -1.63
N ASP A 51 -17.52 -8.15 -2.39
CA ASP A 51 -17.44 -9.58 -2.07
C ASP A 51 -16.02 -10.19 -2.14
N ASN A 52 -15.02 -9.42 -2.57
CA ASN A 52 -13.59 -9.75 -2.51
C ASN A 52 -12.87 -9.11 -1.33
N GLY A 53 -13.54 -8.26 -0.55
CA GLY A 53 -12.90 -7.42 0.47
C GLY A 53 -12.10 -6.27 -0.15
N ASP A 54 -12.41 -5.86 -1.38
CA ASP A 54 -11.81 -4.68 -1.98
C ASP A 54 -12.61 -3.43 -1.63
N TYR A 55 -11.93 -2.49 -0.97
CA TYR A 55 -12.42 -1.14 -0.74
C TYR A 55 -11.99 -0.23 -1.91
N GLY A 56 -12.64 0.94 -2.06
CA GLY A 56 -12.25 1.94 -3.06
C GLY A 56 -13.21 2.08 -4.24
N ALA A 57 -14.23 1.24 -4.35
CA ALA A 57 -15.28 1.34 -5.36
C ALA A 57 -16.45 2.15 -4.81
N ASP A 58 -16.91 3.16 -5.54
CA ASP A 58 -18.17 3.84 -5.22
C ASP A 58 -19.30 2.82 -5.21
N TYR A 59 -20.32 3.04 -4.40
CA TYR A 59 -21.45 2.11 -4.35
C TYR A 59 -22.80 2.82 -4.37
N ILE A 60 -23.77 2.10 -4.92
CA ILE A 60 -25.18 2.45 -4.95
C ILE A 60 -25.93 1.34 -4.26
N GLU A 61 -26.63 1.66 -3.17
CA GLU A 61 -27.53 0.72 -2.51
C GLU A 61 -28.94 0.81 -3.11
N LEU A 62 -29.51 -0.34 -3.46
CA LEU A 62 -30.90 -0.46 -3.87
C LEU A 62 -31.71 -1.18 -2.80
N TYR A 63 -32.77 -0.53 -2.33
CA TYR A 63 -33.68 -1.08 -1.32
C TYR A 63 -35.02 -1.49 -1.93
N ASN A 64 -35.44 -2.73 -1.67
CA ASN A 64 -36.80 -3.18 -1.92
C ASN A 64 -37.71 -2.80 -0.74
N CYS A 65 -38.36 -1.64 -0.85
CA CYS A 65 -39.27 -1.12 0.17
C CYS A 65 -40.68 -1.73 0.12
N SER A 66 -40.89 -2.78 -0.68
CA SER A 66 -42.19 -3.47 -0.80
C SER A 66 -42.29 -4.71 0.08
N ASP A 67 -43.49 -5.30 0.14
CA ASP A 67 -43.80 -6.53 0.87
C ASP A 67 -43.68 -7.81 0.02
N VAL A 68 -43.13 -7.70 -1.19
CA VAL A 68 -42.92 -8.81 -2.12
C VAL A 68 -41.51 -8.81 -2.69
N ASP A 69 -41.02 -9.98 -3.07
CA ASP A 69 -39.73 -10.12 -3.74
C ASP A 69 -39.80 -9.50 -5.15
N ILE A 70 -38.76 -8.76 -5.53
CA ILE A 70 -38.69 -8.05 -6.82
C ILE A 70 -37.47 -8.52 -7.59
N ASN A 71 -37.70 -8.84 -8.85
CA ASN A 71 -36.64 -9.19 -9.79
C ASN A 71 -36.26 -7.94 -10.62
N LEU A 72 -34.97 -7.62 -10.69
CA LEU A 72 -34.48 -6.46 -11.43
C LEU A 72 -34.13 -6.76 -12.90
N ALA A 73 -34.35 -7.96 -13.42
CA ALA A 73 -34.04 -8.31 -14.81
C ALA A 73 -34.53 -7.24 -15.80
N GLY A 74 -33.59 -6.58 -16.49
CA GLY A 74 -33.89 -5.54 -17.47
C GLY A 74 -34.12 -4.13 -16.92
N TYR A 75 -34.00 -3.89 -15.61
CA TYR A 75 -33.88 -2.54 -15.05
C TYR A 75 -32.59 -1.89 -15.58
N GLY A 76 -32.54 -0.56 -15.56
CA GLY A 76 -31.38 0.22 -15.99
C GLY A 76 -30.81 1.09 -14.87
N LEU A 77 -29.48 1.22 -14.82
CA LEU A 77 -28.76 2.13 -13.92
C LEU A 77 -27.84 3.05 -14.72
N SER A 78 -27.78 4.34 -14.36
CA SER A 78 -26.85 5.29 -14.98
C SER A 78 -26.58 6.55 -14.15
N ASP A 79 -25.35 7.05 -14.26
CA ASP A 79 -24.87 8.41 -13.93
C ASP A 79 -25.27 9.52 -14.96
N ASN A 80 -25.92 9.18 -16.08
CA ASN A 80 -26.04 10.05 -17.26
C ASN A 80 -27.50 10.19 -17.72
N SER A 81 -28.06 11.38 -17.51
CA SER A 81 -29.43 11.75 -17.91
C SER A 81 -29.73 11.63 -19.41
N LYS A 82 -28.72 11.49 -20.28
CA LYS A 82 -28.89 11.28 -21.73
C LYS A 82 -28.78 9.80 -22.14
N LYS A 83 -28.27 8.92 -21.29
CA LYS A 83 -28.15 7.47 -21.51
C LYS A 83 -28.61 6.74 -20.25
N LEU A 84 -29.93 6.63 -20.04
CA LEU A 84 -30.54 6.16 -18.78
C LEU A 84 -30.28 4.70 -18.40
N SER A 85 -29.69 3.90 -19.29
CA SER A 85 -29.40 2.49 -19.06
C SER A 85 -27.97 2.20 -19.53
N LYS A 86 -26.98 2.68 -18.77
CA LYS A 86 -25.58 2.29 -18.99
C LYS A 86 -25.39 0.86 -18.55
N PHE A 87 -25.80 0.53 -17.33
CA PHE A 87 -25.85 -0.82 -16.82
C PHE A 87 -27.27 -1.37 -16.89
N VAL A 88 -27.43 -2.62 -17.34
CA VAL A 88 -28.71 -3.32 -17.40
C VAL A 88 -28.65 -4.51 -16.46
N PHE A 89 -29.57 -4.57 -15.50
CA PHE A 89 -29.54 -5.59 -14.46
C PHE A 89 -29.80 -7.00 -15.03
N PRO A 90 -29.01 -8.01 -14.59
CA PRO A 90 -29.28 -9.42 -14.90
C PRO A 90 -30.48 -9.94 -14.09
N ASP A 91 -30.74 -11.24 -14.19
CA ASP A 91 -31.77 -11.93 -13.38
C ASP A 91 -31.33 -11.98 -11.90
N ILE A 92 -31.64 -10.92 -11.16
CA ILE A 92 -31.35 -10.78 -9.72
C ILE A 92 -32.64 -10.52 -8.95
N LEU A 93 -32.82 -11.26 -7.86
CA LEU A 93 -33.99 -11.16 -6.99
C LEU A 93 -33.61 -10.46 -5.68
N ILE A 94 -34.29 -9.36 -5.36
CA ILE A 94 -34.20 -8.69 -4.06
C ILE A 94 -35.43 -9.08 -3.23
N PRO A 95 -35.26 -9.83 -2.12
CA PRO A 95 -36.37 -10.16 -1.26
C PRO A 95 -37.04 -8.92 -0.64
N ALA A 96 -38.29 -9.06 -0.21
CA ALA A 96 -39.02 -7.98 0.45
C ALA A 96 -38.24 -7.40 1.65
N GLY A 97 -38.06 -6.07 1.68
CA GLY A 97 -37.37 -5.37 2.76
C GLY A 97 -35.86 -5.61 2.83
N GLN A 98 -35.22 -6.07 1.76
CA GLN A 98 -33.77 -6.26 1.67
C GLN A 98 -33.11 -5.23 0.74
N CYS A 99 -31.80 -5.08 0.92
CA CYS A 99 -30.93 -4.26 0.08
C CYS A 99 -30.00 -5.12 -0.77
N ILE A 100 -29.54 -4.58 -1.89
CA ILE A 100 -28.35 -5.05 -2.62
C ILE A 100 -27.41 -3.89 -2.88
N ILE A 101 -26.12 -4.15 -3.06
CA ILE A 101 -25.15 -3.15 -3.47
C ILE A 101 -24.78 -3.33 -4.94
N VAL A 102 -24.66 -2.20 -5.63
CA VAL A 102 -24.09 -2.09 -6.97
C VAL A 102 -22.76 -1.34 -6.89
N TRP A 103 -21.66 -2.08 -7.01
CA TRP A 103 -20.29 -1.56 -6.96
C TRP A 103 -19.92 -0.90 -8.29
N CYS A 104 -19.61 0.39 -8.29
CA CYS A 104 -19.25 1.16 -9.49
C CYS A 104 -17.75 1.08 -9.75
N SER A 105 -17.27 -0.12 -10.09
CA SER A 105 -15.86 -0.40 -10.40
C SER A 105 -15.71 -0.97 -11.80
N ALA A 106 -14.60 -0.70 -12.47
CA ALA A 106 -14.30 -1.27 -13.78
C ALA A 106 -13.81 -2.73 -13.73
N ASN A 107 -13.78 -3.35 -12.54
CA ASN A 107 -13.30 -4.72 -12.38
C ASN A 107 -14.34 -5.70 -12.95
N GLY A 108 -13.86 -6.74 -13.63
CA GLY A 108 -14.70 -7.73 -14.29
C GLY A 108 -15.52 -8.58 -13.31
N ASP A 109 -16.56 -9.22 -13.84
CA ASP A 109 -17.34 -10.24 -13.12
C ASP A 109 -16.50 -11.54 -12.99
N ASP A 110 -16.03 -11.83 -11.77
CA ASP A 110 -15.23 -13.01 -11.44
C ASP A 110 -16.08 -14.28 -11.15
N SER A 111 -17.40 -14.24 -11.38
CA SER A 111 -18.32 -15.33 -11.00
C SER A 111 -17.99 -16.71 -11.57
N LEU A 112 -17.23 -16.79 -12.68
CA LEU A 112 -16.78 -18.04 -13.27
C LEU A 112 -15.79 -18.83 -12.39
N ALA A 113 -15.15 -18.16 -11.44
CA ALA A 113 -14.16 -18.77 -10.57
C ALA A 113 -14.77 -19.30 -9.24
N TYR A 114 -16.08 -19.13 -9.05
CA TYR A 114 -16.74 -19.39 -7.77
C TYR A 114 -17.08 -20.88 -7.63
N ARG A 115 -17.11 -21.36 -6.39
CA ARG A 115 -17.71 -22.66 -6.09
C ARG A 115 -19.19 -22.68 -6.48
N GLU A 116 -19.70 -23.85 -6.90
CA GLU A 116 -21.09 -24.01 -7.35
C GLU A 116 -22.13 -23.60 -6.29
N ASP A 117 -21.80 -23.62 -5.01
CA ASP A 117 -22.68 -23.27 -3.89
C ASP A 117 -22.51 -21.84 -3.37
N TYR A 118 -21.60 -21.06 -3.97
CA TYR A 118 -21.42 -19.64 -3.65
C TYR A 118 -22.10 -18.76 -4.71
N VAL A 119 -23.00 -17.87 -4.27
CA VAL A 119 -23.70 -16.91 -5.13
C VAL A 119 -23.42 -15.50 -4.57
N PRO A 120 -22.81 -14.59 -5.35
CA PRO A 120 -22.58 -13.22 -4.89
C PRO A 120 -23.92 -12.52 -4.65
N VAL A 121 -24.02 -11.80 -3.53
CA VAL A 121 -25.21 -11.02 -3.18
C VAL A 121 -25.22 -9.67 -3.90
N ASP A 122 -24.03 -9.19 -4.28
CA ASP A 122 -23.82 -7.88 -4.91
C ASP A 122 -23.56 -7.95 -6.40
N LEU A 123 -23.69 -6.79 -7.05
CA LEU A 123 -23.42 -6.62 -8.46
C LEU A 123 -22.23 -5.71 -8.68
N HIS A 124 -21.33 -6.15 -9.57
CA HIS A 124 -20.21 -5.35 -10.05
C HIS A 124 -20.61 -4.62 -11.34
N CYS A 125 -20.53 -3.30 -11.32
CA CYS A 125 -21.04 -2.40 -12.35
C CYS A 125 -19.89 -1.89 -13.24
N SER A 126 -19.44 -2.74 -14.16
CA SER A 126 -18.24 -2.54 -14.98
C SER A 126 -18.30 -1.44 -16.06
N GLU A 127 -19.21 -0.45 -15.97
CA GLU A 127 -19.37 0.58 -17.03
C GLU A 127 -19.20 2.05 -16.60
N PHE A 128 -19.23 2.43 -15.30
CA PHE A 128 -19.01 3.82 -14.87
C PHE A 128 -18.64 3.98 -13.38
N LYS A 129 -18.11 5.15 -13.01
CA LYS A 129 -17.86 5.61 -11.63
C LYS A 129 -18.77 6.79 -11.30
N LEU A 130 -18.94 7.11 -10.02
CA LEU A 130 -19.69 8.29 -9.59
C LEU A 130 -18.72 9.44 -9.31
N SER A 131 -19.21 10.67 -9.45
CA SER A 131 -18.50 11.87 -9.01
C SER A 131 -19.45 12.83 -8.30
N ASN A 132 -18.90 13.69 -7.45
CA ASN A 132 -19.65 14.77 -6.82
C ASN A 132 -20.35 15.64 -7.89
N GLY A 133 -21.61 16.00 -7.63
CA GLY A 133 -22.46 16.75 -8.57
C GLY A 133 -23.11 15.92 -9.69
N GLU A 134 -22.81 14.63 -9.83
CA GLU A 134 -23.47 13.75 -10.81
C GLU A 134 -24.84 13.26 -10.34
N MET A 135 -25.63 12.70 -11.26
CA MET A 135 -26.96 12.16 -10.99
C MET A 135 -26.93 10.64 -11.12
N CYS A 136 -27.27 9.90 -10.07
CA CYS A 136 -27.56 8.47 -10.19
C CYS A 136 -29.05 8.26 -10.50
N ILE A 137 -29.35 7.44 -11.49
CA ILE A 137 -30.69 7.23 -12.04
C ILE A 137 -30.97 5.73 -12.17
N LEU A 138 -32.08 5.29 -11.59
CA LEU A 138 -32.61 3.93 -11.73
C LEU A 138 -33.88 3.96 -12.59
N THR A 139 -33.93 3.12 -13.63
CA THR A 139 -35.11 2.93 -14.49
C THR A 139 -35.67 1.51 -14.42
N ASP A 140 -36.98 1.37 -14.58
CA ASP A 140 -37.61 0.06 -14.76
C ASP A 140 -37.37 -0.55 -16.16
N MET A 141 -37.89 -1.76 -16.40
CA MET A 141 -37.78 -2.49 -17.68
C MET A 141 -38.40 -1.76 -18.88
N SER A 142 -39.26 -0.76 -18.65
CA SER A 142 -39.87 0.07 -19.70
C SER A 142 -39.04 1.30 -20.04
N GLY A 143 -38.00 1.59 -19.24
CA GLY A 143 -37.17 2.80 -19.32
C GLY A 143 -37.74 3.99 -18.54
N ALA A 144 -38.74 3.78 -17.68
CA ALA A 144 -39.27 4.84 -16.82
C ALA A 144 -38.39 5.01 -15.57
N VAL A 145 -38.06 6.25 -15.21
CA VAL A 145 -37.28 6.56 -13.99
C VAL A 145 -38.12 6.22 -12.75
N VAL A 146 -37.58 5.34 -11.90
CA VAL A 146 -38.22 4.92 -10.64
C VAL A 146 -37.54 5.52 -9.41
N SER A 147 -36.24 5.81 -9.48
CA SER A 147 -35.51 6.55 -8.45
C SER A 147 -34.37 7.34 -9.07
N SER A 148 -34.04 8.50 -8.48
CA SER A 148 -32.89 9.29 -8.88
C SER A 148 -32.41 10.17 -7.73
N VAL A 149 -31.10 10.37 -7.63
CA VAL A 149 -30.46 11.21 -6.61
C VAL A 149 -29.30 11.98 -7.22
N ALA A 150 -29.15 13.24 -6.81
CA ALA A 150 -27.99 14.05 -7.14
C ALA A 150 -26.94 13.84 -6.04
N VAL A 151 -25.73 13.46 -6.43
CA VAL A 151 -24.59 13.43 -5.51
C VAL A 151 -24.25 14.87 -5.12
N SER A 152 -24.07 15.13 -3.83
CA SER A 152 -23.70 16.46 -3.34
C SER A 152 -22.37 16.90 -3.96
N GLU A 153 -22.23 18.19 -4.28
CA GLU A 153 -20.96 18.74 -4.80
C GLU A 153 -19.83 18.65 -3.76
N ASP A 154 -20.20 18.70 -2.48
CA ASP A 154 -19.28 18.70 -1.34
C ASP A 154 -19.39 17.42 -0.49
N LEU A 155 -19.83 16.28 -1.06
CA LEU A 155 -19.83 15.02 -0.32
C LEU A 155 -18.39 14.64 0.03
N ALA A 156 -18.08 14.59 1.33
CA ALA A 156 -16.77 14.18 1.80
C ALA A 156 -16.53 12.69 1.51
N LYS A 157 -15.26 12.29 1.43
CA LYS A 157 -14.88 10.88 1.29
C LYS A 157 -15.44 10.06 2.44
N ASN A 158 -15.80 8.81 2.16
CA ASN A 158 -16.41 7.88 3.11
C ASN A 158 -17.73 8.35 3.72
N MET A 159 -18.31 9.46 3.26
CA MET A 159 -19.68 9.85 3.63
C MET A 159 -20.65 9.36 2.57
N SER A 160 -21.87 9.08 2.98
CA SER A 160 -22.94 8.68 2.08
C SER A 160 -24.07 9.71 2.06
N LEU A 161 -24.83 9.71 0.96
CA LEU A 161 -26.15 10.31 0.89
C LEU A 161 -27.17 9.21 1.09
N ALA A 162 -27.85 9.20 2.24
CA ALA A 162 -28.80 8.15 2.61
C ALA A 162 -30.21 8.71 2.85
N ILE A 163 -31.22 7.91 2.53
CA ILE A 163 -32.60 8.10 2.99
C ILE A 163 -32.85 7.27 4.25
N SER A 164 -33.94 7.55 4.96
CA SER A 164 -34.38 6.73 6.11
C SER A 164 -35.74 6.10 5.86
N LYS A 165 -36.07 5.01 6.59
CA LYS A 165 -37.41 4.39 6.54
C LYS A 165 -38.51 5.36 6.92
N ASN A 166 -38.24 6.29 7.84
CA ASN A 166 -39.19 7.33 8.25
C ASN A 166 -39.35 8.44 7.21
N ASN A 167 -38.35 8.68 6.34
CA ASN A 167 -38.43 9.68 5.29
C ASN A 167 -37.64 9.27 4.02
N MET A 168 -38.31 8.53 3.13
CA MET A 168 -37.74 8.05 1.86
C MET A 168 -37.66 9.12 0.75
N LEU A 169 -37.98 10.39 1.04
CA LEU A 169 -38.00 11.48 0.05
C LEU A 169 -36.86 12.49 0.24
N GLU A 170 -36.09 12.37 1.32
CA GLU A 170 -35.04 13.32 1.69
C GLU A 170 -33.73 12.56 1.91
N TYR A 171 -32.72 12.89 1.11
CA TYR A 171 -31.36 12.40 1.32
C TYR A 171 -30.63 13.32 2.28
N LYS A 172 -29.88 12.75 3.22
CA LYS A 172 -29.00 13.46 4.14
C LYS A 172 -27.58 12.92 4.04
N VAL A 173 -26.61 13.76 4.36
CA VAL A 173 -25.23 13.32 4.51
C VAL A 173 -25.08 12.61 5.84
N SER A 174 -24.59 11.39 5.83
CA SER A 174 -24.40 10.56 7.01
C SER A 174 -23.23 9.62 6.88
N ASP A 175 -22.92 8.95 7.99
CA ASP A 175 -22.07 7.77 7.94
C ASP A 175 -22.72 6.71 7.03
N PRO A 176 -21.91 5.94 6.29
CA PRO A 176 -22.32 4.79 5.49
C PRO A 176 -23.10 3.75 6.30
N SER A 177 -24.19 3.23 5.74
CA SER A 177 -24.98 2.12 6.30
C SER A 177 -25.25 1.02 5.26
N PRO A 178 -24.21 0.46 4.63
CA PRO A 178 -24.39 -0.54 3.58
C PRO A 178 -25.21 -1.75 4.06
N TYR A 179 -26.10 -2.22 3.21
CA TYR A 179 -27.06 -3.31 3.42
C TYR A 179 -28.20 -3.00 4.40
N TYR A 180 -28.29 -1.78 4.94
CA TYR A 180 -29.27 -1.44 5.97
C TYR A 180 -29.80 -0.01 5.86
N VAL A 181 -31.10 0.13 5.57
CA VAL A 181 -31.77 1.43 5.64
C VAL A 181 -32.16 1.78 7.08
N GLU A 182 -31.54 2.83 7.63
CA GLU A 182 -31.80 3.34 8.97
C GLU A 182 -33.24 3.84 9.17
N ASP A 183 -33.74 3.82 10.40
CA ASP A 183 -35.05 4.40 10.72
C ASP A 183 -35.02 5.94 10.59
N GLU A 184 -33.96 6.59 11.06
CA GLU A 184 -33.68 8.03 10.92
C GLU A 184 -32.20 8.29 10.62
N VAL A 185 -31.93 9.31 9.80
CA VAL A 185 -30.57 9.74 9.44
C VAL A 185 -30.31 11.14 10.01
N ASN A 186 -29.17 11.31 10.70
CA ASN A 186 -28.69 12.59 11.26
C ASN A 186 -27.65 13.23 10.31
N ASN A 187 -27.58 14.57 10.29
CA ASN A 187 -26.64 15.28 9.43
C ASN A 187 -25.26 15.39 10.12
N ALA A 188 -24.18 15.08 9.41
CA ALA A 188 -22.85 14.88 9.98
C ALA A 188 -21.97 16.15 10.17
N GLU A 189 -22.47 17.37 9.94
CA GLU A 189 -21.63 18.57 10.07
C GLU A 189 -21.41 18.98 11.54
N ILE A 190 -20.16 18.85 12.02
CA ILE A 190 -19.70 19.40 13.30
C ILE A 190 -18.65 20.50 13.01
N ALA A 191 -18.78 21.67 13.64
CA ALA A 191 -17.84 22.77 13.43
C ALA A 191 -16.48 22.52 14.10
N THR A 192 -15.38 22.97 13.49
CA THR A 192 -14.03 22.83 14.06
C THR A 192 -13.74 23.93 15.10
N ILE A 193 -13.28 23.54 16.29
CA ILE A 193 -12.79 24.46 17.35
C ILE A 193 -11.25 24.38 17.52
N SER A 194 -10.69 25.20 18.42
CA SER A 194 -9.24 25.26 18.66
C SER A 194 -8.66 23.95 19.22
N GLU A 195 -7.46 23.59 18.75
CA GLU A 195 -6.75 22.36 19.16
C GLU A 195 -6.13 22.47 20.56
N PRO A 196 -6.04 21.35 21.31
CA PRO A 196 -5.27 21.30 22.54
C PRO A 196 -3.78 21.63 22.34
N LEU A 197 -3.14 22.16 23.38
CA LEU A 197 -1.70 22.45 23.43
C LEU A 197 -1.03 21.62 24.52
N PHE A 198 0.18 21.14 24.26
CA PHE A 198 1.02 20.42 25.21
C PHE A 198 1.98 21.36 25.94
N SER A 199 2.20 21.13 27.24
CA SER A 199 3.19 21.86 28.04
C SER A 199 4.64 21.47 27.74
N VAL A 200 4.86 20.28 27.18
CA VAL A 200 6.16 19.69 26.86
C VAL A 200 6.08 19.13 25.45
N SER A 201 7.09 19.37 24.61
CA SER A 201 7.13 18.83 23.24
C SER A 201 7.56 17.35 23.24
N GLY A 202 7.13 16.58 22.24
CA GLY A 202 7.59 15.22 22.03
C GLY A 202 9.11 15.13 21.84
N GLY A 203 9.71 14.01 22.25
CA GLY A 203 11.17 13.87 22.27
C GLY A 203 11.68 12.73 23.15
N TRP A 204 13.00 12.70 23.29
CA TRP A 204 13.74 11.77 24.14
C TRP A 204 14.02 12.36 25.53
N TYR A 205 13.76 11.57 26.58
CA TYR A 205 13.86 12.00 27.97
C TYR A 205 14.52 10.92 28.83
N THR A 206 15.40 11.31 29.75
CA THR A 206 16.07 10.36 30.66
C THR A 206 15.21 9.98 31.86
N GLU A 207 14.35 10.88 32.33
CA GLU A 207 13.50 10.70 33.51
C GLU A 207 12.05 11.12 33.20
N GLY A 208 11.10 10.56 33.93
CA GLY A 208 9.69 10.90 33.79
C GLY A 208 9.35 12.32 34.28
N PHE A 209 8.21 12.83 33.81
CA PHE A 209 7.75 14.19 34.08
C PHE A 209 6.21 14.30 34.08
N GLU A 210 5.71 15.45 34.52
CA GLU A 210 4.28 15.78 34.48
C GLU A 210 3.95 16.58 33.21
N LEU A 211 3.00 16.08 32.42
CA LEU A 211 2.49 16.70 31.21
C LEU A 211 1.14 17.38 31.49
N GLU A 212 1.07 18.68 31.25
CA GLU A 212 -0.16 19.46 31.22
C GLU A 212 -0.68 19.69 29.79
N LEU A 213 -2.00 19.69 29.63
CA LEU A 213 -2.72 20.00 28.40
C LEU A 213 -3.57 21.27 28.57
N PHE A 214 -3.65 22.10 27.54
CA PHE A 214 -4.41 23.35 27.54
C PHE A 214 -5.37 23.42 26.36
N SER A 215 -6.55 24.01 26.54
CA SER A 215 -7.45 24.36 25.45
C SER A 215 -8.16 25.67 25.77
N ASP A 216 -8.35 26.50 24.75
CA ASP A 216 -9.11 27.75 24.84
C ASP A 216 -10.63 27.51 24.82
N GLU A 217 -11.08 26.39 24.24
CA GLU A 217 -12.48 26.03 24.04
C GLU A 217 -12.72 24.53 24.28
N GLY A 218 -13.89 24.18 24.82
CA GLY A 218 -14.27 22.78 25.03
C GLY A 218 -13.56 22.08 26.19
N GLU A 219 -13.90 20.82 26.38
CA GLU A 219 -13.27 19.91 27.32
C GLU A 219 -12.28 19.02 26.57
N ILE A 220 -11.11 18.75 27.17
CA ILE A 220 -10.07 17.94 26.55
C ILE A 220 -10.27 16.46 26.89
N TYR A 221 -10.19 15.61 25.87
CA TYR A 221 -10.17 14.16 25.97
C TYR A 221 -8.88 13.64 25.35
N TYR A 222 -8.28 12.61 25.95
CA TYR A 222 -6.99 12.10 25.51
C TYR A 222 -6.85 10.59 25.67
N THR A 223 -5.86 10.05 24.96
CA THR A 223 -5.39 8.65 25.00
C THR A 223 -3.86 8.63 25.20
N LEU A 224 -3.34 7.48 25.66
CA LEU A 224 -1.91 7.28 25.94
C LEU A 224 -1.30 6.11 25.14
N ASP A 225 -2.10 5.47 24.29
CA ASP A 225 -1.75 4.29 23.50
C ASP A 225 -1.68 4.60 21.99
N GLY A 226 -1.89 5.86 21.60
CA GLY A 226 -1.93 6.29 20.20
C GLY A 226 -3.27 6.06 19.49
N SER A 227 -4.30 5.55 20.17
CA SER A 227 -5.66 5.54 19.63
C SER A 227 -6.24 6.95 19.54
N ASP A 228 -7.17 7.19 18.60
CA ASP A 228 -7.77 8.51 18.45
C ASP A 228 -8.77 8.80 19.58
N PRO A 229 -8.63 9.96 20.28
CA PRO A 229 -9.53 10.30 21.37
C PRO A 229 -10.89 10.80 20.87
N ASP A 230 -11.93 10.50 21.63
CA ASP A 230 -13.31 10.94 21.45
C ASP A 230 -13.94 11.35 22.79
N GLU A 231 -15.24 11.65 22.80
CA GLU A 231 -15.97 12.00 24.03
C GLU A 231 -16.08 10.86 25.07
N ASN A 232 -15.80 9.62 24.66
CA ASN A 232 -15.77 8.44 25.54
C ASN A 232 -14.36 8.17 26.12
N SER A 233 -13.35 8.88 25.62
CA SER A 233 -11.96 8.73 26.04
C SER A 233 -11.69 9.39 27.40
N THR A 234 -10.44 9.35 27.87
CA THR A 234 -10.11 9.88 29.20
C THR A 234 -10.25 11.39 29.21
N LYS A 235 -11.19 11.90 30.01
CA LYS A 235 -11.35 13.34 30.22
C LYS A 235 -10.18 13.91 31.03
N TYR A 236 -9.52 14.92 30.48
CA TYR A 236 -8.43 15.61 31.14
C TYR A 236 -8.91 16.37 32.39
N CYS A 237 -8.29 16.08 33.55
CA CYS A 237 -8.66 16.71 34.83
C CYS A 237 -7.46 17.12 35.71
N GLY A 238 -6.24 16.93 35.23
CA GLY A 238 -4.98 17.24 35.93
C GLY A 238 -3.77 16.72 35.14
N ALA A 239 -2.57 17.03 35.61
CA ALA A 239 -1.34 16.61 34.95
C ALA A 239 -1.28 15.08 34.72
N ILE A 240 -0.73 14.68 33.58
CA ILE A 240 -0.51 13.31 33.15
C ILE A 240 0.93 12.93 33.49
N GLU A 241 1.13 11.81 34.18
CA GLU A 241 2.47 11.32 34.48
C GLU A 241 3.03 10.56 33.26
N ILE A 242 4.15 11.03 32.72
CA ILE A 242 4.85 10.43 31.59
C ILE A 242 6.12 9.75 32.12
N ASN A 243 6.23 8.43 31.96
CA ASN A 243 7.31 7.60 32.48
C ASN A 243 7.76 6.55 31.45
N ASN A 244 8.86 5.85 31.72
CA ASN A 244 9.21 4.63 30.99
C ASN A 244 8.11 3.58 31.21
N ARG A 245 7.57 3.04 30.12
CA ARG A 245 6.49 2.03 30.12
C ARG A 245 6.94 0.67 29.60
N SER A 246 8.23 0.47 29.29
CA SER A 246 8.73 -0.78 28.69
C SER A 246 8.32 -2.01 29.49
N GLU A 247 8.31 -1.95 30.83
CA GLU A 247 7.88 -3.06 31.72
C GLU A 247 6.38 -3.44 31.63
N GLU A 248 5.55 -2.65 30.96
CA GLU A 248 4.15 -2.99 30.72
C GLU A 248 4.03 -4.19 29.75
N PRO A 249 2.96 -5.01 29.86
CA PRO A 249 2.73 -6.11 28.94
C PRO A 249 2.63 -5.64 27.48
N ASN A 250 3.07 -6.49 26.56
CA ASN A 250 2.90 -6.26 25.14
C ASN A 250 1.42 -6.36 24.73
N ILE A 251 0.99 -5.45 23.86
CA ILE A 251 -0.36 -5.38 23.31
C ILE A 251 -0.31 -5.75 21.83
N TYR A 252 0.41 -4.97 21.01
CA TYR A 252 0.41 -5.11 19.55
C TYR A 252 1.46 -6.11 19.07
N SER A 253 2.63 -6.13 19.70
CA SER A 253 3.69 -7.10 19.39
C SER A 253 3.35 -8.53 19.84
N ALA A 254 2.22 -8.72 20.51
CA ALA A 254 1.69 -10.02 20.93
C ALA A 254 0.49 -10.50 20.10
N ILE A 255 0.14 -9.80 19.01
CA ILE A 255 -0.99 -10.17 18.14
C ILE A 255 -0.58 -11.29 17.17
N ASP A 256 -1.33 -12.39 17.21
CA ASP A 256 -1.22 -13.54 16.29
C ASP A 256 -1.89 -13.26 14.92
N GLY A 257 -1.72 -14.17 13.96
CA GLY A 257 -2.47 -14.11 12.69
C GLY A 257 -2.10 -12.94 11.79
N ILE A 258 -0.87 -12.44 11.95
CA ILE A 258 -0.28 -11.37 11.15
C ILE A 258 0.68 -11.89 10.07
N SER A 259 0.91 -13.20 9.98
CA SER A 259 1.96 -13.77 9.12
C SER A 259 1.67 -15.23 8.78
N SER A 260 1.88 -15.62 7.53
CA SER A 260 1.71 -17.01 7.06
C SER A 260 3.04 -17.77 6.91
N GLU A 261 4.17 -17.07 6.92
CA GLU A 261 5.51 -17.68 6.75
C GLU A 261 6.25 -17.85 8.08
N ASN A 262 6.04 -16.93 9.02
CA ASN A 262 6.69 -16.96 10.33
C ASN A 262 5.79 -16.37 11.41
N GLU A 263 5.46 -17.16 12.43
CA GLU A 263 4.69 -16.70 13.58
C GLU A 263 5.59 -16.77 14.83
N TRP A 264 6.17 -15.62 15.18
CA TRP A 264 7.00 -15.45 16.37
C TRP A 264 6.64 -14.14 17.08
N HIS A 265 6.56 -14.22 18.40
CA HIS A 265 6.27 -13.08 19.28
C HIS A 265 7.27 -13.07 20.44
N PRO A 266 7.71 -11.88 20.88
CA PRO A 266 8.60 -11.78 22.02
C PRO A 266 7.88 -12.22 23.30
N ASP A 267 8.51 -13.11 24.06
CA ASP A 267 8.07 -13.52 25.40
C ASP A 267 8.54 -12.56 26.51
N TYR A 268 9.21 -11.49 26.11
CA TYR A 268 9.68 -10.38 26.94
C TYR A 268 8.97 -9.07 26.56
N PRO A 269 8.87 -8.11 27.49
CA PRO A 269 8.33 -6.79 27.18
C PRO A 269 9.20 -6.05 26.16
N VAL A 270 8.62 -5.59 25.05
CA VAL A 270 9.32 -4.70 24.11
C VAL A 270 9.35 -3.28 24.64
N ASP A 271 10.28 -2.49 24.13
CA ASP A 271 10.37 -1.07 24.46
C ASP A 271 9.10 -0.30 24.10
N LYS A 272 8.76 0.68 24.93
CA LYS A 272 7.55 1.49 24.74
C LYS A 272 7.83 2.98 24.83
N CYS A 273 7.33 3.72 23.86
CA CYS A 273 7.14 5.16 23.98
C CYS A 273 5.74 5.47 24.53
N THR A 274 5.45 6.73 24.83
CA THR A 274 4.10 7.18 25.15
C THR A 274 3.63 8.13 24.05
N VAL A 275 2.61 7.72 23.30
CA VAL A 275 1.94 8.61 22.34
C VAL A 275 0.72 9.21 23.02
N VAL A 276 0.74 10.52 23.22
CA VAL A 276 -0.40 11.25 23.80
C VAL A 276 -1.15 11.94 22.67
N LYS A 277 -2.37 11.47 22.38
CA LYS A 277 -3.28 12.16 21.47
C LYS A 277 -4.36 12.88 22.25
N ALA A 278 -4.71 14.10 21.85
CA ALA A 278 -5.72 14.91 22.51
C ALA A 278 -6.66 15.62 21.53
N VAL A 279 -7.95 15.73 21.92
CA VAL A 279 -8.99 16.48 21.20
C VAL A 279 -9.75 17.37 22.18
N ALA A 280 -10.17 18.56 21.74
CA ALA A 280 -11.09 19.42 22.47
C ALA A 280 -12.51 19.27 21.92
N ILE A 281 -13.50 19.07 22.80
CA ILE A 281 -14.91 18.84 22.42
C ILE A 281 -15.81 19.83 23.16
N SER A 282 -16.74 20.45 22.44
CA SER A 282 -17.73 21.41 22.95
C SER A 282 -19.11 21.17 22.35
N GLU A 283 -20.15 21.82 22.89
CA GLU A 283 -21.51 21.79 22.30
C GLU A 283 -21.56 22.31 20.85
N THR A 284 -20.59 23.14 20.46
CA THR A 284 -20.51 23.75 19.12
C THR A 284 -19.66 22.94 18.14
N GLY A 285 -18.86 21.99 18.65
CA GLY A 285 -18.09 21.05 17.85
C GLY A 285 -16.73 20.66 18.45
N SER A 286 -15.87 20.06 17.63
CA SER A 286 -14.63 19.39 18.05
C SER A 286 -13.40 19.92 17.32
N SER A 287 -12.24 19.91 17.96
CA SER A 287 -10.97 20.26 17.31
C SER A 287 -10.45 19.12 16.43
N ARG A 288 -9.38 19.38 15.69
CA ARG A 288 -8.53 18.28 15.19
C ARG A 288 -7.82 17.61 16.37
N ILE A 289 -7.37 16.37 16.16
CA ILE A 289 -6.55 15.64 17.12
C ILE A 289 -5.12 16.17 17.00
N THR A 290 -4.49 16.46 18.14
CA THR A 290 -3.05 16.76 18.24
C THR A 290 -2.32 15.60 18.91
N SER A 291 -1.04 15.40 18.58
CA SER A 291 -0.25 14.24 19.01
C SER A 291 1.17 14.64 19.41
N GLU A 292 1.68 14.09 20.51
CA GLU A 292 3.10 14.15 20.86
C GLU A 292 3.59 12.78 21.35
N THR A 293 4.75 12.36 20.85
CA THR A 293 5.41 11.11 21.24
C THR A 293 6.58 11.35 22.19
N TYR A 294 6.62 10.60 23.30
CA TYR A 294 7.66 10.69 24.32
C TYR A 294 8.39 9.36 24.51
N PHE A 295 9.71 9.36 24.32
CA PHE A 295 10.60 8.23 24.64
C PHE A 295 11.25 8.52 25.99
N VAL A 296 10.98 7.69 27.00
CA VAL A 296 11.45 7.95 28.37
C VAL A 296 12.28 6.79 28.88
N GLY A 297 13.54 7.06 29.20
CA GLY A 297 14.45 6.12 29.86
C GLY A 297 14.73 4.85 29.06
N LEU A 298 14.64 4.90 27.72
CA LEU A 298 15.08 3.83 26.85
C LEU A 298 16.62 3.78 26.80
N ASP A 299 17.19 2.62 26.48
CA ASP A 299 18.64 2.48 26.36
C ASP A 299 19.14 3.21 25.10
N GLU A 300 19.97 4.24 25.27
CA GLU A 300 20.49 5.04 24.16
C GLU A 300 21.37 4.22 23.21
N GLU A 301 22.06 3.18 23.71
CA GLU A 301 22.96 2.35 22.91
C GLU A 301 22.19 1.57 21.82
N ASP A 302 20.95 1.17 22.10
CA ASP A 302 20.10 0.43 21.15
C ASP A 302 19.65 1.27 19.94
N TYR A 303 19.75 2.60 20.04
CA TYR A 303 19.27 3.55 19.03
C TYR A 303 20.35 4.51 18.55
N GLU A 304 21.62 4.28 18.92
CA GLU A 304 22.73 5.17 18.57
C GLU A 304 22.91 5.25 17.05
N GLY A 305 22.92 6.49 16.52
CA GLY A 305 23.22 6.74 15.11
C GLY A 305 22.09 6.40 14.12
N ILE A 306 20.92 5.95 14.60
CA ILE A 306 19.75 5.67 13.75
C ILE A 306 18.59 6.62 14.05
N SER A 307 17.77 6.88 13.05
CA SER A 307 16.57 7.73 13.22
C SER A 307 15.45 6.96 13.91
N LEU A 308 14.45 7.66 14.45
CA LEU A 308 13.22 7.02 14.95
C LEU A 308 12.00 7.54 14.22
N ILE A 309 10.99 6.69 14.08
CA ILE A 309 9.69 7.09 13.59
C ILE A 309 8.59 6.49 14.47
N SER A 310 7.73 7.36 14.96
CA SER A 310 6.51 6.98 15.67
C SER A 310 5.36 7.00 14.67
N LEU A 311 4.71 5.85 14.51
CA LEU A 311 3.51 5.69 13.70
C LEU A 311 2.34 5.44 14.66
N SER A 312 1.43 6.40 14.70
CA SER A 312 0.23 6.32 15.52
C SER A 312 -1.00 6.23 14.63
N VAL A 313 -1.72 5.11 14.76
CA VAL A 313 -2.85 4.70 13.93
C VAL A 313 -3.99 4.21 14.81
N SER A 314 -5.22 4.28 14.30
CA SER A 314 -6.32 3.54 14.94
C SER A 314 -5.96 2.05 15.00
N PRO A 315 -6.05 1.37 16.17
CA PRO A 315 -5.73 -0.05 16.27
C PRO A 315 -6.53 -0.93 15.30
N GLU A 316 -7.79 -0.60 15.03
CA GLU A 316 -8.64 -1.33 14.09
C GLU A 316 -8.12 -1.22 12.64
N ASP A 317 -7.49 -0.10 12.27
CA ASP A 317 -6.97 0.11 10.93
C ASP A 317 -5.75 -0.79 10.60
N PHE A 318 -5.03 -1.26 11.62
CA PHE A 318 -3.93 -2.21 11.45
C PHE A 318 -4.31 -3.63 11.81
N PHE A 319 -5.03 -3.82 12.91
CA PHE A 319 -5.26 -5.14 13.51
C PHE A 319 -6.73 -5.55 13.55
N GLY A 320 -7.64 -4.69 13.09
CA GLY A 320 -9.05 -4.97 13.00
C GLY A 320 -9.37 -6.05 11.97
N TYR A 321 -10.44 -6.79 12.21
CA TYR A 321 -10.80 -7.92 11.36
C TYR A 321 -11.19 -7.49 9.94
N ASP A 322 -11.96 -6.40 9.81
CA ASP A 322 -12.59 -5.99 8.55
C ASP A 322 -11.65 -5.23 7.62
N ASN A 323 -10.87 -4.31 8.17
CA ASN A 323 -10.04 -3.39 7.42
C ASN A 323 -8.60 -3.30 7.97
N GLY A 324 -8.23 -4.11 8.97
CA GLY A 324 -6.89 -4.13 9.53
C GLY A 324 -5.87 -4.57 8.49
N ILE A 325 -4.92 -3.69 8.14
CA ILE A 325 -3.97 -3.93 7.05
C ILE A 325 -2.83 -4.89 7.42
N TYR A 326 -2.72 -5.34 8.67
CA TYR A 326 -1.61 -6.17 9.14
C TYR A 326 -1.97 -7.65 9.36
N VAL A 327 -3.26 -7.99 9.32
CA VAL A 327 -3.80 -9.30 9.72
C VAL A 327 -4.24 -10.15 8.53
N PHE A 328 -4.51 -11.44 8.76
CA PHE A 328 -5.22 -12.27 7.78
C PHE A 328 -6.59 -11.69 7.44
N GLY A 329 -7.38 -11.36 8.48
CA GLY A 329 -8.62 -10.60 8.40
C GLY A 329 -9.74 -11.18 7.52
N ARG A 330 -10.75 -10.34 7.28
CA ARG A 330 -12.00 -10.62 6.54
C ARG A 330 -11.77 -11.20 5.15
N VAL A 331 -10.74 -10.72 4.45
CA VAL A 331 -10.42 -11.18 3.09
C VAL A 331 -10.24 -12.69 3.06
N ARG A 332 -9.60 -13.26 4.09
CA ARG A 332 -9.40 -14.72 4.17
C ARG A 332 -10.71 -15.48 4.21
N GLU A 333 -11.66 -15.03 5.04
CA GLU A 333 -12.98 -15.63 5.17
C GLU A 333 -13.78 -15.56 3.85
N LEU A 334 -13.71 -14.41 3.15
CA LEU A 334 -14.38 -14.23 1.85
C LEU A 334 -13.83 -15.18 0.80
N PHE A 335 -12.50 -15.30 0.71
CA PHE A 335 -11.85 -16.22 -0.22
C PHE A 335 -12.16 -17.69 0.11
N GLU A 336 -12.20 -18.08 1.39
CA GLU A 336 -12.56 -19.44 1.80
C GLU A 336 -14.00 -19.82 1.49
N LYS A 337 -14.93 -18.85 1.45
CA LYS A 337 -16.31 -19.07 0.99
C LYS A 337 -16.35 -19.25 -0.52
N LYS A 338 -15.63 -18.39 -1.26
CA LYS A 338 -15.64 -18.32 -2.72
C LYS A 338 -14.87 -19.47 -3.40
N TYR A 339 -13.76 -19.91 -2.80
CA TYR A 339 -12.79 -20.84 -3.40
C TYR A 339 -12.43 -22.02 -2.52
N ASP A 340 -12.08 -23.15 -3.13
CA ASP A 340 -11.40 -24.25 -2.44
C ASP A 340 -9.90 -24.03 -2.35
N LEU A 341 -9.51 -23.31 -1.30
CA LEU A 341 -8.12 -22.97 -1.01
C LEU A 341 -7.22 -24.21 -0.86
N SER A 342 -7.77 -25.38 -0.53
CA SER A 342 -6.97 -26.62 -0.47
C SER A 342 -6.52 -27.13 -1.84
N THR A 343 -7.17 -26.66 -2.90
CA THR A 343 -6.89 -26.98 -4.30
C THR A 343 -6.28 -25.81 -5.06
N TYR A 344 -6.13 -24.65 -4.42
CA TYR A 344 -5.60 -23.46 -5.05
C TYR A 344 -4.09 -23.60 -5.24
N SER A 345 -3.64 -23.51 -6.49
CA SER A 345 -2.23 -23.62 -6.86
C SER A 345 -1.57 -22.28 -7.20
N GLY A 346 -2.27 -21.16 -6.98
CA GLY A 346 -1.73 -19.81 -7.20
C GLY A 346 -1.08 -19.23 -5.95
N ASP A 347 -0.63 -17.98 -6.05
CA ASP A 347 -0.01 -17.25 -4.95
C ASP A 347 -0.99 -17.07 -3.77
N SER A 348 -0.68 -17.71 -2.64
CA SER A 348 -1.48 -17.63 -1.42
C SER A 348 -1.47 -16.24 -0.78
N THR A 349 -0.55 -15.35 -1.18
CA THR A 349 -0.50 -13.99 -0.66
C THR A 349 -1.84 -13.30 -0.82
N ALA A 350 -2.57 -13.50 -1.94
CA ALA A 350 -3.79 -12.77 -2.28
C ALA A 350 -4.96 -12.93 -1.28
N PHE A 351 -4.87 -13.87 -0.33
CA PHE A 351 -5.97 -14.28 0.54
C PHE A 351 -6.10 -13.52 1.84
N TYR A 352 -5.37 -12.42 2.02
CA TYR A 352 -5.26 -11.77 3.31
C TYR A 352 -5.43 -10.26 3.19
N ASN A 353 -5.90 -9.62 4.26
CA ASN A 353 -6.05 -8.16 4.30
C ASN A 353 -4.72 -7.47 3.96
N TYR A 354 -3.60 -7.95 4.52
CA TYR A 354 -2.28 -7.37 4.26
C TYR A 354 -1.79 -7.45 2.80
N SER A 355 -2.48 -8.20 1.94
CA SER A 355 -2.14 -8.31 0.52
C SER A 355 -2.96 -7.40 -0.38
N LYS A 356 -3.97 -6.75 0.19
CA LYS A 356 -4.83 -5.88 -0.58
C LYS A 356 -4.12 -4.59 -0.98
N LYS A 357 -4.66 -3.96 -2.03
CA LYS A 357 -4.05 -2.83 -2.76
C LYS A 357 -5.12 -1.75 -2.99
N GLY A 358 -4.72 -0.69 -3.68
CA GLY A 358 -5.60 0.46 -3.95
C GLY A 358 -5.78 1.43 -2.78
N ARG A 359 -6.49 2.52 -3.05
CA ARG A 359 -6.75 3.62 -2.11
C ARG A 359 -7.61 3.19 -0.91
N GLY A 360 -8.46 2.19 -1.09
CA GLY A 360 -9.29 1.72 0.02
C GLY A 360 -8.61 0.83 1.03
N TRP A 361 -7.37 0.42 0.75
CA TRP A 361 -6.52 -0.27 1.71
C TRP A 361 -5.45 0.63 2.32
N GLU A 362 -5.55 1.94 2.07
CA GLU A 362 -4.76 2.99 2.73
C GLU A 362 -5.41 3.39 4.06
N ARG A 363 -4.60 3.54 5.11
CA ARG A 363 -5.04 3.98 6.43
C ARG A 363 -4.42 5.32 6.76
N GLU A 364 -5.13 6.12 7.53
CA GLU A 364 -4.57 7.35 8.06
C GLU A 364 -3.54 7.01 9.15
N VAL A 365 -2.41 7.73 9.15
CA VAL A 365 -1.38 7.60 10.17
C VAL A 365 -0.86 8.97 10.56
N ASN A 366 -0.70 9.19 11.86
CA ASN A 366 0.11 10.29 12.39
C ASN A 366 1.55 9.81 12.52
N LEU A 367 2.43 10.48 11.79
CA LEU A 367 3.86 10.21 11.71
C LEU A 367 4.61 11.30 12.44
N GLU A 368 5.45 10.93 13.41
CA GLU A 368 6.45 11.82 14.01
C GLU A 368 7.84 11.23 13.76
N PHE A 369 8.73 12.00 13.15
CA PHE A 369 10.09 11.59 12.81
C PHE A 369 11.13 12.31 13.65
N PHE A 370 12.06 11.52 14.17
CA PHE A 370 13.15 11.94 15.02
C PHE A 370 14.47 11.62 14.33
N SER A 371 15.36 12.60 14.29
CA SER A 371 16.68 12.48 13.68
C SER A 371 17.55 11.42 14.39
N SER A 372 18.74 11.13 13.85
CA SER A 372 19.73 10.26 14.52
C SER A 372 20.25 10.81 15.85
N ASP A 373 20.02 12.09 16.13
CA ASP A 373 20.28 12.74 17.42
C ASP A 373 19.04 12.73 18.33
N HIS A 374 17.98 12.00 17.93
CA HIS A 374 16.72 11.78 18.63
C HIS A 374 15.88 13.04 18.89
N GLU A 375 16.19 14.14 18.21
CA GLU A 375 15.35 15.35 18.16
C GLU A 375 14.16 15.16 17.21
N LYS A 376 12.95 15.55 17.63
CA LYS A 376 11.76 15.62 16.77
C LYS A 376 11.97 16.72 15.72
N VAL A 377 12.07 16.35 14.46
CA VAL A 377 12.37 17.30 13.35
C VAL A 377 11.26 17.39 12.32
N TYR A 378 10.30 16.45 12.34
CA TYR A 378 9.24 16.42 11.36
C TYR A 378 7.98 15.69 11.89
N GLU A 379 6.81 16.15 11.49
CA GLU A 379 5.52 15.50 11.78
C GLU A 379 4.57 15.65 10.59
N LYS A 380 3.72 14.65 10.34
CA LYS A 380 2.74 14.67 9.25
C LYS A 380 1.61 13.68 9.49
N THR A 381 0.39 14.03 9.07
CA THR A 381 -0.68 13.04 8.84
C THR A 381 -0.62 12.56 7.39
N ALA A 382 -0.59 11.25 7.18
CA ALA A 382 -0.34 10.65 5.87
C ALA A 382 -1.18 9.38 5.68
N GLY A 383 -1.17 8.86 4.45
CA GLY A 383 -1.70 7.54 4.16
C GLY A 383 -0.63 6.47 4.32
N ILE A 384 -0.97 5.28 4.84
CA ILE A 384 -0.04 4.15 4.96
C ILE A 384 -0.66 2.85 4.44
N ARG A 385 0.18 2.01 3.81
CA ARG A 385 -0.18 0.68 3.31
C ARG A 385 0.93 -0.33 3.50
N ILE A 386 0.58 -1.60 3.51
CA ILE A 386 1.56 -2.68 3.36
C ILE A 386 2.16 -2.67 1.94
N HIS A 387 3.49 -2.70 1.89
CA HIS A 387 4.29 -2.73 0.68
C HIS A 387 4.89 -4.13 0.44
N GLY A 388 5.25 -4.43 -0.81
CA GLY A 388 5.95 -5.65 -1.21
C GLY A 388 5.10 -6.61 -2.05
N GLY A 389 5.72 -7.73 -2.45
CA GLY A 389 5.06 -8.90 -3.02
C GLY A 389 5.03 -10.02 -1.98
N TRP A 390 6.03 -10.90 -2.03
CA TRP A 390 6.18 -12.03 -1.11
C TRP A 390 6.34 -11.61 0.37
N THR A 391 7.11 -10.55 0.62
CA THR A 391 7.42 -10.05 1.98
C THR A 391 6.19 -9.63 2.80
N ARG A 392 5.03 -9.49 2.17
CA ARG A 392 3.75 -9.25 2.84
C ARG A 392 3.33 -10.39 3.74
N GLN A 393 3.85 -11.60 3.52
CA GLN A 393 3.54 -12.77 4.34
C GLN A 393 4.39 -12.85 5.62
N GLN A 394 5.40 -11.99 5.78
CA GLN A 394 6.28 -11.98 6.95
C GLN A 394 5.64 -11.27 8.15
N ASN A 395 6.11 -11.58 9.36
CA ASN A 395 5.68 -10.93 10.60
C ASN A 395 6.18 -9.48 10.73
N GLN A 396 7.33 -9.15 10.13
CA GLN A 396 7.76 -7.77 9.90
C GLN A 396 7.45 -7.34 8.46
N LYS A 397 6.35 -6.62 8.27
CA LYS A 397 5.93 -6.13 6.96
C LYS A 397 6.55 -4.79 6.60
N ASN A 398 6.80 -4.60 5.31
CA ASN A 398 7.20 -3.32 4.72
C ASN A 398 6.01 -2.36 4.64
N PHE A 399 6.25 -1.06 4.77
CA PHE A 399 5.23 -0.02 4.62
C PHE A 399 5.54 0.92 3.46
N GLN A 400 4.49 1.39 2.79
CA GLN A 400 4.52 2.55 1.92
C GLN A 400 3.69 3.65 2.55
N ILE A 401 4.27 4.84 2.69
CA ILE A 401 3.65 6.05 3.24
C ILE A 401 3.43 7.04 2.09
N TYR A 402 2.27 7.71 2.06
CA TYR A 402 1.81 8.57 0.98
C TYR A 402 1.46 9.96 1.53
N ALA A 403 2.10 11.00 1.00
CA ALA A 403 1.65 12.37 1.23
C ALA A 403 0.45 12.69 0.32
N ARG A 404 -0.63 13.23 0.89
CA ARG A 404 -1.83 13.61 0.14
C ARG A 404 -2.53 14.80 0.79
N GLU A 405 -3.06 15.67 -0.05
CA GLU A 405 -3.82 16.86 0.39
C GLU A 405 -5.02 16.52 1.28
N GLU A 406 -5.61 15.34 1.14
CA GLU A 406 -6.76 14.93 1.96
C GLU A 406 -6.43 14.62 3.42
N TYR A 407 -5.17 14.31 3.74
CA TYR A 407 -4.78 13.97 5.11
C TYR A 407 -4.36 15.23 5.88
N ASP A 408 -3.56 16.10 5.27
CA ASP A 408 -3.00 17.26 5.96
C ASP A 408 -2.91 18.53 5.11
N GLY A 409 -3.49 18.52 3.91
CA GLY A 409 -3.46 19.65 2.97
C GLY A 409 -2.23 19.72 2.06
N ALA A 410 -1.28 18.77 2.15
CA ALA A 410 -0.08 18.75 1.32
C ALA A 410 0.14 17.41 0.59
N ALA A 411 0.56 17.48 -0.67
CA ALA A 411 0.84 16.32 -1.52
C ALA A 411 2.30 15.82 -1.47
N SER A 412 3.14 16.40 -0.62
CA SER A 412 4.54 16.01 -0.42
C SER A 412 4.91 15.92 1.06
N PHE A 413 6.00 15.18 1.32
CA PHE A 413 6.83 15.30 2.51
C PHE A 413 7.90 16.35 2.20
N ASP A 414 7.85 17.48 2.91
CA ASP A 414 8.67 18.67 2.67
C ASP A 414 9.91 18.74 3.58
N TYR A 415 10.40 17.58 4.00
CA TYR A 415 11.61 17.41 4.80
C TYR A 415 12.67 16.61 4.03
N ASP A 416 13.93 17.06 4.13
CA ASP A 416 15.07 16.43 3.47
C ASP A 416 15.61 15.26 4.29
N PHE A 417 14.96 14.10 4.17
CA PHE A 417 15.35 12.88 4.89
C PHE A 417 16.72 12.35 4.49
N PHE A 418 17.20 12.65 3.28
CA PHE A 418 18.37 12.01 2.68
C PHE A 418 19.52 12.99 2.38
N GLY A 419 19.37 14.27 2.70
CA GLY A 419 20.40 15.30 2.52
C GLY A 419 20.62 15.74 1.07
N ASN A 420 19.63 15.54 0.19
CA ASN A 420 19.70 15.90 -1.24
C ASN A 420 18.81 17.10 -1.60
N GLY A 421 17.98 17.58 -0.67
CA GLY A 421 17.06 18.70 -0.86
C GLY A 421 15.79 18.37 -1.66
N ASN A 422 15.49 17.08 -1.86
CA ASN A 422 14.28 16.66 -2.57
C ASN A 422 13.06 16.62 -1.63
N GLU A 423 11.89 16.81 -2.21
CA GLU A 423 10.59 16.54 -1.58
C GLU A 423 10.03 15.24 -2.15
N TYR A 424 9.27 14.51 -1.35
CA TYR A 424 8.79 13.18 -1.72
C TYR A 424 7.28 13.10 -1.69
N ASP A 425 6.64 12.50 -2.69
CA ASP A 425 5.20 12.18 -2.60
C ASP A 425 4.95 10.87 -1.83
N LYS A 426 5.99 10.04 -1.71
CA LYS A 426 5.97 8.69 -1.15
C LYS A 426 7.30 8.32 -0.51
N LEU A 427 7.24 7.67 0.65
CA LEU A 427 8.39 7.09 1.36
C LEU A 427 8.09 5.63 1.70
N MET A 428 9.13 4.80 1.77
CA MET A 428 9.01 3.39 2.16
C MET A 428 9.69 3.16 3.50
N LEU A 429 9.10 2.37 4.38
CA LEU A 429 9.80 1.72 5.48
C LEU A 429 10.03 0.27 5.07
N ARG A 430 11.27 -0.07 4.71
CA ARG A 430 11.66 -1.40 4.23
C ARG A 430 12.36 -2.18 5.35
N ALA A 431 11.76 -3.27 5.81
CA ALA A 431 12.32 -4.21 6.79
C ALA A 431 13.44 -5.10 6.21
N GLY A 432 13.46 -5.27 4.89
CA GLY A 432 14.34 -6.16 4.14
C GLY A 432 13.56 -7.02 3.14
N GLY A 433 14.27 -7.80 2.33
CA GLY A 433 13.69 -8.92 1.58
C GLY A 433 13.42 -10.12 2.49
N SER A 434 12.86 -11.19 1.93
CA SER A 434 12.36 -12.34 2.71
C SER A 434 13.40 -12.90 3.68
N THR A 435 14.62 -13.16 3.20
CA THR A 435 15.73 -13.64 4.02
C THR A 435 16.43 -12.49 4.75
N ASP A 436 16.68 -11.36 4.06
CA ASP A 436 17.46 -10.27 4.67
C ASP A 436 16.77 -9.60 5.87
N THR A 437 15.44 -9.72 5.94
CA THR A 437 14.62 -9.26 7.08
C THR A 437 15.03 -9.92 8.40
N PHE A 438 15.63 -11.12 8.35
CA PHE A 438 16.02 -11.91 9.53
C PHE A 438 17.54 -12.00 9.73
N VAL A 439 18.32 -11.25 8.96
CA VAL A 439 19.79 -11.25 9.06
C VAL A 439 20.28 -9.80 9.15
N THR A 440 20.82 -9.22 8.08
CA THR A 440 21.52 -7.93 8.13
C THR A 440 20.62 -6.72 7.97
N LYS A 441 19.58 -6.81 7.13
CA LYS A 441 18.74 -5.70 6.65
C LYS A 441 19.48 -4.58 5.90
N ILE A 442 20.78 -4.76 5.59
CA ILE A 442 21.60 -3.70 4.99
C ILE A 442 21.82 -3.87 3.49
N ARG A 443 21.62 -5.07 2.94
CA ARG A 443 22.26 -5.47 1.68
C ARG A 443 21.76 -4.70 0.47
N ASP A 444 20.44 -4.51 0.35
CA ASP A 444 19.86 -3.67 -0.71
C ASP A 444 20.46 -2.25 -0.67
N VAL A 445 20.38 -1.58 0.48
CA VAL A 445 20.86 -0.21 0.68
C VAL A 445 22.38 -0.11 0.44
N PHE A 446 23.14 -1.09 0.94
CA PHE A 446 24.57 -1.16 0.77
C PHE A 446 24.95 -1.26 -0.70
N CYS A 447 24.39 -2.22 -1.44
CA CYS A 447 24.66 -2.44 -2.85
C CYS A 447 24.30 -1.21 -3.70
N GLN A 448 23.13 -0.59 -3.46
CA GLN A 448 22.73 0.63 -4.17
C GLN A 448 23.69 1.80 -3.90
N SER A 449 24.14 1.95 -2.65
CA SER A 449 25.09 3.01 -2.28
C SER A 449 26.46 2.89 -2.97
N LEU A 450 26.85 1.70 -3.42
CA LEU A 450 28.15 1.49 -4.07
C LEU A 450 28.21 2.07 -5.49
N VAL A 451 27.05 2.35 -6.09
CA VAL A 451 26.94 2.64 -7.53
C VAL A 451 26.19 3.94 -7.85
N GLU A 452 25.97 4.82 -6.86
CA GLU A 452 25.29 6.12 -7.03
C GLU A 452 25.94 7.05 -8.07
N ASN A 453 27.21 6.81 -8.43
CA ASN A 453 27.94 7.60 -9.42
C ASN A 453 27.91 7.02 -10.84
N ARG A 454 27.08 6.00 -11.09
CA ARG A 454 26.91 5.32 -12.39
C ARG A 454 25.64 5.80 -13.09
N ASP A 455 25.51 5.51 -14.39
CA ASP A 455 24.38 5.94 -15.22
C ASP A 455 23.13 5.07 -15.01
N VAL A 456 22.82 4.71 -13.76
CA VAL A 456 21.69 3.87 -13.38
C VAL A 456 20.96 4.51 -12.20
N GLY A 457 19.62 4.43 -12.19
CA GLY A 457 18.87 4.95 -11.04
C GLY A 457 19.06 4.06 -9.80
N THR A 458 19.18 4.70 -8.64
CA THR A 458 19.36 4.07 -7.32
C THR A 458 18.41 4.71 -6.29
N GLN A 459 18.17 4.04 -5.18
CA GLN A 459 17.34 4.48 -4.07
C GLN A 459 18.22 4.71 -2.84
N ARG A 460 18.09 5.88 -2.22
CA ARG A 460 18.71 6.17 -0.92
C ARG A 460 17.87 5.61 0.21
N ALA A 461 18.54 5.24 1.30
CA ALA A 461 17.89 4.88 2.54
C ALA A 461 18.72 5.24 3.77
N ILE A 462 18.06 5.38 4.91
CA ILE A 462 18.67 5.54 6.23
C ILE A 462 18.07 4.54 7.23
N PRO A 463 18.84 4.03 8.20
CA PRO A 463 18.31 3.17 9.26
C PRO A 463 17.34 3.93 10.16
N CYS A 464 16.22 3.30 10.46
CA CYS A 464 15.14 3.89 11.24
C CYS A 464 14.47 2.85 12.16
N ALA A 465 14.46 3.10 13.46
CA ALA A 465 13.67 2.35 14.41
C ALA A 465 12.21 2.79 14.34
N VAL A 466 11.30 1.85 14.08
CA VAL A 466 9.86 2.12 14.02
C VAL A 466 9.21 1.77 15.35
N PHE A 467 8.37 2.67 15.86
CA PHE A 467 7.41 2.41 16.92
C PHE A 467 6.00 2.47 16.33
N LEU A 468 5.18 1.46 16.63
CA LEU A 468 3.79 1.37 16.17
C LEU A 468 2.87 1.37 17.38
N ASN A 469 2.00 2.38 17.49
CA ASN A 469 1.09 2.57 18.62
C ASN A 469 1.76 2.33 19.98
N CYS A 470 2.83 3.08 20.24
CA CYS A 470 3.66 3.03 21.44
C CYS A 470 4.68 1.89 21.54
N GLU A 471 4.57 0.80 20.79
CA GLU A 471 5.49 -0.34 20.95
C GLU A 471 6.61 -0.34 19.90
N TYR A 472 7.83 -0.64 20.33
CA TYR A 472 8.94 -0.88 19.41
C TYR A 472 8.53 -1.97 18.43
N TRP A 473 8.54 -1.61 17.15
CA TRP A 473 8.16 -2.50 16.07
C TRP A 473 9.37 -3.14 15.42
N GLY A 474 10.49 -2.44 15.23
CA GLY A 474 11.70 -3.03 14.67
C GLY A 474 12.58 -2.05 13.90
N LEU A 475 13.70 -2.55 13.40
CA LEU A 475 14.56 -1.82 12.48
C LEU A 475 14.00 -1.90 11.05
N TYR A 476 13.93 -0.74 10.41
CA TYR A 476 13.59 -0.54 9.02
C TYR A 476 14.62 0.37 8.35
N ASN A 477 14.63 0.35 7.03
CA ASN A 477 15.25 1.37 6.20
C ASN A 477 14.14 2.35 5.77
N LEU A 478 14.23 3.62 6.18
CA LEU A 478 13.44 4.68 5.54
C LEU A 478 14.08 4.93 4.17
N GLN A 479 13.34 4.69 3.10
CA GLN A 479 13.89 4.54 1.74
C GLN A 479 13.07 5.31 0.71
N GLU A 480 13.76 5.86 -0.29
CA GLU A 480 13.15 6.45 -1.48
C GLU A 480 12.36 5.41 -2.27
N THR A 481 11.40 5.84 -3.09
CA THR A 481 10.64 4.91 -3.94
C THR A 481 10.79 5.23 -5.42
N ILE A 482 11.08 4.21 -6.22
CA ILE A 482 11.10 4.37 -7.68
C ILE A 482 9.66 4.50 -8.19
N GLY A 483 9.38 5.68 -8.75
CA GLY A 483 8.13 6.08 -9.38
C GLY A 483 8.34 7.29 -10.29
N THR A 484 7.25 7.83 -10.84
CA THR A 484 7.33 8.99 -11.74
C THR A 484 7.83 10.25 -11.04
N SER A 485 7.55 10.41 -9.75
CA SER A 485 8.09 11.49 -8.89
C SER A 485 9.62 11.42 -8.80
N TYR A 486 10.16 10.23 -8.51
CA TYR A 486 11.61 9.99 -8.54
C TYR A 486 12.25 10.42 -9.87
N ILE A 487 11.60 10.13 -11.00
CA ILE A 487 12.12 10.56 -12.31
C ILE A 487 12.10 12.08 -12.47
N GLU A 488 11.06 12.75 -12.00
CA GLU A 488 10.97 14.21 -12.03
C GLU A 488 12.05 14.87 -11.15
N GLU A 489 12.29 14.33 -9.96
CA GLU A 489 13.28 14.82 -9.01
C GLU A 489 14.73 14.65 -9.51
N TYR A 490 15.06 13.47 -10.04
CA TYR A 490 16.44 13.12 -10.40
C TYR A 490 16.81 13.45 -11.85
N TYR A 491 15.85 13.40 -12.76
CA TYR A 491 16.08 13.58 -14.20
C TYR A 491 15.31 14.76 -14.80
N GLY A 492 14.50 15.47 -14.01
CA GLY A 492 13.78 16.67 -14.46
C GLY A 492 12.67 16.39 -15.48
N VAL A 493 12.29 15.13 -15.69
CA VAL A 493 11.21 14.74 -16.63
C VAL A 493 9.90 14.68 -15.88
N LYS A 494 8.94 15.52 -16.29
CA LYS A 494 7.64 15.66 -15.62
C LYS A 494 6.89 14.33 -15.55
N THR A 495 6.17 14.12 -14.45
CA THR A 495 5.42 12.89 -14.21
C THR A 495 4.46 12.49 -15.35
N ASP A 496 3.84 13.46 -16.04
CA ASP A 496 2.95 13.23 -17.20
C ASP A 496 3.70 12.86 -18.50
N ASN A 497 4.99 13.21 -18.58
CA ASN A 497 5.89 12.84 -19.67
C ASN A 497 6.77 11.63 -19.33
N THR A 498 6.50 10.89 -18.26
CA THR A 498 7.32 9.73 -17.84
C THR A 498 6.58 8.40 -18.08
N ILE A 499 7.31 7.41 -18.58
CA ILE A 499 6.89 6.00 -18.65
C ILE A 499 7.86 5.19 -17.78
N ILE A 500 7.33 4.33 -16.92
CA ILE A 500 8.11 3.37 -16.12
C ILE A 500 7.48 1.99 -16.30
N ILE A 501 8.31 1.01 -16.63
CA ILE A 501 7.95 -0.41 -16.67
C ILE A 501 8.75 -1.12 -15.57
N LYS A 502 8.05 -1.93 -14.78
CA LYS A 502 8.63 -2.80 -13.75
C LYS A 502 8.12 -4.21 -13.96
N ASN A 503 9.01 -5.18 -14.08
CA ASN A 503 8.67 -6.60 -14.29
C ASN A 503 7.65 -6.80 -15.42
N GLY A 504 7.84 -6.10 -16.55
CA GLY A 504 6.96 -6.15 -17.72
C GLY A 504 5.64 -5.39 -17.59
N GLU A 505 5.35 -4.80 -16.43
CA GLU A 505 4.12 -4.06 -16.18
C GLU A 505 4.37 -2.56 -16.08
N THR A 506 3.50 -1.75 -16.70
CA THR A 506 3.45 -0.31 -16.47
C THR A 506 2.41 0.03 -15.41
N ARG A 507 2.62 1.12 -14.67
CA ARG A 507 1.60 1.69 -13.76
C ARG A 507 0.61 2.63 -14.46
N THR A 508 0.78 2.88 -15.75
CA THR A 508 -0.17 3.65 -16.55
C THR A 508 -1.21 2.70 -17.13
N ASP A 509 -2.51 2.98 -17.04
CA ASP A 509 -3.56 2.17 -17.70
C ASP A 509 -3.49 2.18 -19.26
N ASN A 510 -2.36 2.63 -19.82
CA ASN A 510 -2.10 2.72 -21.24
C ASN A 510 -1.28 1.52 -21.74
N LEU A 511 -1.94 0.57 -22.39
CA LEU A 511 -1.30 -0.58 -23.04
C LEU A 511 -0.33 -0.16 -24.16
N GLU A 512 -0.46 1.05 -24.72
CA GLU A 512 0.49 1.56 -25.72
C GLU A 512 1.88 1.83 -25.12
N ASP A 513 1.98 2.07 -23.81
CA ASP A 513 3.25 2.37 -23.15
C ASP A 513 4.14 1.13 -23.03
N VAL A 514 3.54 -0.01 -22.70
CA VAL A 514 4.25 -1.31 -22.64
C VAL A 514 4.74 -1.70 -24.02
N ALA A 515 3.90 -1.48 -25.04
CA ALA A 515 4.24 -1.81 -26.43
C ALA A 515 5.52 -1.11 -26.91
N LEU A 516 5.84 0.09 -26.40
CA LEU A 516 7.08 0.80 -26.76
C LEU A 516 8.35 0.09 -26.28
N TYR A 517 8.29 -0.63 -25.17
CA TYR A 517 9.40 -1.44 -24.67
C TYR A 517 9.50 -2.74 -25.44
N ASP A 518 8.36 -3.42 -25.64
CA ASP A 518 8.28 -4.64 -26.45
C ASP A 518 8.79 -4.42 -27.88
N GLU A 519 8.50 -3.26 -28.48
CA GLU A 519 9.02 -2.84 -29.78
C GLU A 519 10.54 -2.69 -29.79
N MET A 520 11.10 -2.11 -28.73
CA MET A 520 12.55 -1.95 -28.56
C MET A 520 13.21 -3.32 -28.42
N VAL A 521 12.75 -4.17 -27.50
CA VAL A 521 13.28 -5.53 -27.27
C VAL A 521 13.15 -6.34 -28.56
N SER A 522 11.97 -6.33 -29.20
CA SER A 522 11.74 -7.01 -30.48
C SER A 522 12.65 -6.52 -31.60
N PHE A 523 12.97 -5.21 -31.65
CA PHE A 523 13.89 -4.69 -32.65
C PHE A 523 15.30 -5.23 -32.42
N VAL A 524 15.78 -5.24 -31.18
CA VAL A 524 17.10 -5.75 -30.82
C VAL A 524 17.19 -7.25 -31.08
N SER A 525 16.20 -8.04 -30.66
CA SER A 525 16.27 -9.52 -30.75
C SER A 525 16.03 -10.07 -32.16
N ARG A 526 15.30 -9.35 -33.02
CA ARG A 526 14.99 -9.80 -34.40
C ARG A 526 15.94 -9.28 -35.47
N ASN A 527 16.90 -8.42 -35.12
CA ASN A 527 17.88 -7.89 -36.07
C ASN A 527 19.30 -8.29 -35.66
N ASP A 528 20.18 -8.46 -36.64
CA ASP A 528 21.58 -8.79 -36.37
C ASP A 528 22.32 -7.56 -35.85
N MET A 529 22.60 -7.52 -34.55
CA MET A 529 23.29 -6.41 -33.89
C MET A 529 24.77 -6.30 -34.27
N SER A 530 25.38 -7.30 -34.91
CA SER A 530 26.73 -7.16 -35.48
C SER A 530 26.78 -6.18 -36.67
N ILE A 531 25.63 -5.83 -37.24
CA ILE A 531 25.50 -4.84 -38.31
C ILE A 531 25.43 -3.44 -37.69
N GLU A 532 26.39 -2.58 -38.05
CA GLU A 532 26.51 -1.21 -37.53
C GLU A 532 25.21 -0.39 -37.67
N GLU A 533 24.53 -0.46 -38.81
CA GLU A 533 23.28 0.30 -39.04
C GLU A 533 22.18 -0.07 -38.03
N ASN A 534 22.09 -1.34 -37.64
CA ASN A 534 21.13 -1.78 -36.63
C ASN A 534 21.52 -1.23 -35.26
N TYR A 535 22.80 -1.33 -34.89
CA TYR A 535 23.30 -0.79 -33.61
C TYR A 535 23.08 0.73 -33.49
N ARG A 536 23.36 1.51 -34.55
CA ARG A 536 23.08 2.96 -34.57
C ARG A 536 21.60 3.29 -34.37
N LYS A 537 20.69 2.40 -34.78
CA LYS A 537 19.27 2.56 -34.53
C LYS A 537 18.92 2.25 -33.07
N VAL A 538 19.56 1.26 -32.44
CA VAL A 538 19.41 1.00 -31.00
C VAL A 538 19.87 2.19 -30.16
N GLU A 539 20.96 2.87 -30.53
CA GLU A 539 21.44 4.08 -29.83
C GLU A 539 20.43 5.24 -29.81
N GLN A 540 19.40 5.19 -30.67
CA GLN A 540 18.30 6.15 -30.68
C GLN A 540 17.13 5.72 -29.79
N MET A 541 17.09 4.46 -29.35
CA MET A 541 16.04 3.87 -28.52
C MET A 541 16.46 3.70 -27.07
N ILE A 542 17.78 3.51 -26.83
CA ILE A 542 18.34 3.13 -25.54
C ILE A 542 19.47 4.09 -25.18
N ASP A 543 19.53 4.48 -23.91
CA ASP A 543 20.75 5.00 -23.32
C ASP A 543 21.72 3.83 -23.04
N ILE A 544 22.67 3.63 -23.96
CA ILE A 544 23.55 2.45 -23.93
C ILE A 544 24.41 2.40 -22.67
N GLN A 545 24.82 3.54 -22.11
CA GLN A 545 25.65 3.51 -20.90
C GLN A 545 24.82 3.07 -19.70
N SER A 546 23.57 3.55 -19.60
CA SER A 546 22.65 3.12 -18.54
C SER A 546 22.40 1.61 -18.54
N LEU A 547 22.18 1.05 -19.74
CA LEU A 547 22.05 -0.40 -19.91
C LEU A 547 23.34 -1.15 -19.51
N ILE A 548 24.50 -0.69 -19.97
CA ILE A 548 25.79 -1.32 -19.65
C ILE A 548 26.04 -1.31 -18.15
N ASP A 549 25.81 -0.19 -17.47
CA ASP A 549 26.01 -0.07 -16.03
C ASP A 549 25.06 -1.01 -15.28
N TYR A 550 23.78 -1.08 -15.67
CA TYR A 550 22.80 -2.01 -15.09
C TYR A 550 23.27 -3.47 -15.17
N TYR A 551 23.57 -3.99 -16.37
CA TYR A 551 24.03 -5.38 -16.49
C TYR A 551 25.36 -5.61 -15.77
N SER A 552 26.28 -4.64 -15.81
CA SER A 552 27.57 -4.80 -15.14
C SER A 552 27.40 -4.96 -13.63
N ILE A 553 26.48 -4.19 -13.04
CA ILE A 553 26.17 -4.23 -11.60
C ILE A 553 25.46 -5.53 -11.25
N GLU A 554 24.38 -5.88 -11.94
CA GLU A 554 23.59 -7.09 -11.65
C GLU A 554 24.42 -8.37 -11.79
N ILE A 555 25.22 -8.47 -12.85
CA ILE A 555 26.12 -9.61 -13.08
C ILE A 555 27.19 -9.65 -11.98
N TYR A 556 27.81 -8.53 -11.64
CA TYR A 556 28.86 -8.52 -10.62
C TYR A 556 28.32 -8.89 -9.24
N LEU A 557 27.16 -8.36 -8.83
CA LEU A 557 26.52 -8.67 -7.56
C LEU A 557 25.95 -10.10 -7.52
N GLY A 558 25.82 -10.75 -8.67
CA GLY A 558 25.29 -12.09 -8.80
C GLY A 558 23.82 -12.15 -8.40
N ASN A 559 23.01 -11.16 -8.81
CA ASN A 559 21.60 -11.09 -8.42
C ASN A 559 20.80 -12.27 -8.99
N GLY A 560 20.27 -13.12 -8.10
CA GLY A 560 19.54 -14.33 -8.45
C GLY A 560 18.10 -14.08 -8.91
N ASP A 561 17.59 -12.86 -8.76
CA ASP A 561 16.18 -12.51 -8.96
C ASP A 561 15.96 -11.40 -10.03
N THR A 562 16.98 -11.12 -10.87
CA THR A 562 16.91 -10.10 -11.95
C THR A 562 16.55 -10.68 -13.33
N ILE A 563 16.55 -9.87 -14.40
CA ILE A 563 16.22 -10.20 -15.83
C ILE A 563 14.73 -10.47 -16.11
N GLU A 564 14.16 -11.51 -15.50
CA GLU A 564 12.72 -11.84 -15.63
C GLU A 564 11.88 -11.21 -14.51
N ASN A 565 12.55 -10.85 -13.42
CA ASN A 565 11.98 -10.20 -12.26
C ASN A 565 12.91 -9.06 -11.78
N ASN A 566 12.46 -8.29 -10.79
CA ASN A 566 13.13 -7.15 -10.17
C ASN A 566 13.89 -6.20 -11.10
N TYR A 567 13.37 -5.96 -12.31
CA TYR A 567 13.94 -5.00 -13.26
C TYR A 567 13.00 -3.82 -13.49
N ALA A 568 13.59 -2.63 -13.63
CA ALA A 568 12.84 -1.41 -13.88
C ALA A 568 13.52 -0.59 -14.98
N VAL A 569 12.72 -0.14 -15.94
CA VAL A 569 13.15 0.74 -17.01
C VAL A 569 12.23 1.94 -17.12
N TRP A 570 12.78 3.06 -17.57
CA TRP A 570 12.01 4.28 -17.78
C TRP A 570 12.45 5.03 -19.04
N ARG A 571 11.56 5.89 -19.54
CA ARG A 571 11.84 6.83 -20.62
C ARG A 571 10.92 8.04 -20.55
N SER A 572 11.29 9.12 -21.25
CA SER A 572 10.30 10.14 -21.57
C SER A 572 9.30 9.63 -22.63
N ARG A 573 8.04 10.01 -22.47
CA ARG A 573 6.94 9.66 -23.38
C ARG A 573 7.10 10.39 -24.70
N ASN A 574 7.36 11.69 -24.64
CA ASN A 574 7.55 12.59 -25.77
C ASN A 574 8.93 13.26 -25.71
N TYR A 575 9.37 13.75 -26.87
CA TYR A 575 10.53 14.65 -26.95
C TYR A 575 10.23 15.98 -26.26
N GLY A 576 11.23 16.52 -25.59
CA GLY A 576 11.18 17.82 -24.95
C GLY A 576 12.52 18.56 -25.04
N ASP A 577 12.68 19.60 -24.24
CA ASP A 577 13.89 20.44 -24.23
C ASP A 577 14.90 19.98 -23.16
N GLY A 578 14.48 19.13 -22.21
CA GLY A 578 15.33 18.56 -21.16
C GLY A 578 16.29 17.50 -21.68
N GLU A 579 17.41 17.30 -20.98
CA GLU A 579 18.46 16.33 -21.32
C GLU A 579 17.92 14.91 -21.50
N TYR A 580 17.01 14.50 -20.61
CA TYR A 580 16.42 13.17 -20.59
C TYR A 580 15.05 13.10 -21.28
N GLU A 581 14.60 14.18 -21.93
CA GLU A 581 13.38 14.20 -22.74
C GLU A 581 13.68 13.75 -24.19
N ASP A 582 14.43 12.67 -24.33
CA ASP A 582 14.99 12.15 -25.59
C ASP A 582 14.34 10.85 -26.06
N CYS A 583 13.30 10.40 -25.35
CA CYS A 583 12.56 9.16 -25.63
C CYS A 583 13.39 7.86 -25.52
N LYS A 584 14.56 7.89 -24.87
CA LYS A 584 15.39 6.70 -24.68
C LYS A 584 15.08 5.95 -23.40
N TRP A 585 15.15 4.62 -23.46
CA TRP A 585 15.06 3.73 -22.31
C TRP A 585 16.33 3.76 -21.46
N ARG A 586 16.14 3.78 -20.14
CA ARG A 586 17.16 3.81 -19.07
C ARG A 586 16.77 2.86 -17.94
N TRP A 587 17.74 2.36 -17.18
CA TRP A 587 17.54 1.34 -16.16
C TRP A 587 17.60 1.92 -14.74
N LEU A 588 16.87 1.28 -13.83
CA LEU A 588 16.80 1.61 -12.41
C LEU A 588 17.02 0.31 -11.61
N LEU A 589 17.85 0.36 -10.57
CA LEU A 589 18.07 -0.74 -9.64
C LEU A 589 17.03 -0.70 -8.52
N PHE A 590 16.49 -1.85 -8.15
CA PHE A 590 15.74 -2.05 -6.91
C PHE A 590 15.78 -3.53 -6.53
N ASP A 591 15.51 -3.83 -5.25
CA ASP A 591 15.41 -5.21 -4.76
C ASP A 591 16.73 -5.99 -4.88
N LEU A 592 17.83 -5.42 -4.38
CA LEU A 592 19.17 -6.04 -4.43
C LEU A 592 19.48 -6.90 -3.21
N ASP A 593 18.50 -7.32 -2.43
CA ASP A 593 18.74 -8.14 -1.23
C ASP A 593 19.01 -9.62 -1.53
N ASP A 594 18.62 -10.14 -2.70
CA ASP A 594 19.05 -11.47 -3.14
C ASP A 594 20.38 -11.44 -3.93
N THR A 595 21.40 -10.87 -3.28
CA THR A 595 22.75 -10.72 -3.83
C THR A 595 23.81 -11.08 -2.81
N CYS A 596 25.08 -11.05 -3.21
CA CYS A 596 26.21 -11.04 -2.27
C CYS A 596 26.18 -12.18 -1.25
N ASN A 597 26.05 -13.43 -1.74
CA ASN A 597 26.07 -14.64 -0.93
C ASN A 597 24.89 -14.75 0.05
N MET A 598 23.68 -14.36 -0.38
CA MET A 598 22.42 -14.57 0.33
C MET A 598 21.97 -16.04 0.27
N ASN A 599 22.03 -16.67 -0.89
CA ASN A 599 21.50 -18.01 -1.14
C ASN A 599 22.56 -18.93 -1.75
N ILE A 600 22.77 -20.08 -1.11
CA ILE A 600 23.69 -21.11 -1.56
C ILE A 600 23.26 -21.57 -2.97
N GLY A 601 24.18 -21.49 -3.93
CA GLY A 601 23.97 -22.00 -5.28
C GLY A 601 23.35 -21.00 -6.27
N CYS A 602 22.93 -19.82 -5.81
CA CYS A 602 22.37 -18.77 -6.68
C CYS A 602 23.29 -17.55 -6.77
N ASN A 603 23.86 -17.11 -5.65
CA ASN A 603 24.59 -15.83 -5.60
C ASN A 603 25.89 -15.91 -4.79
N THR A 604 26.55 -17.08 -4.83
CA THR A 604 27.88 -17.29 -4.21
C THR A 604 28.98 -16.51 -4.95
N PRO A 605 30.13 -16.25 -4.32
CA PRO A 605 31.17 -15.43 -4.95
C PRO A 605 31.72 -16.03 -6.25
N ASP A 606 31.72 -17.36 -6.35
CA ASP A 606 32.21 -18.17 -7.48
C ASP A 606 31.14 -18.50 -8.53
N ILE A 607 29.89 -18.03 -8.37
CA ILE A 607 28.84 -18.26 -9.38
C ILE A 607 29.22 -17.58 -10.70
N ASP A 608 29.10 -18.31 -11.81
CA ASP A 608 29.25 -17.69 -13.13
C ASP A 608 27.91 -17.06 -13.53
N SER A 609 27.70 -15.81 -13.16
CA SER A 609 26.45 -15.08 -13.45
C SER A 609 26.30 -14.62 -14.90
N PHE A 610 27.27 -14.89 -15.79
CA PHE A 610 27.07 -14.71 -17.22
C PHE A 610 26.29 -15.85 -17.85
N MET A 611 26.49 -17.07 -17.33
CA MET A 611 26.00 -18.33 -17.93
C MET A 611 25.06 -19.11 -17.02
N THR A 612 25.17 -18.95 -15.70
CA THR A 612 24.30 -19.64 -14.73
C THR A 612 22.95 -18.96 -14.70
N GLY A 613 21.89 -19.74 -14.85
CA GLY A 613 20.52 -19.23 -14.76
C GLY A 613 20.23 -18.65 -13.37
N ASN A 614 19.44 -17.58 -13.34
CA ASN A 614 18.77 -17.04 -12.17
C ASN A 614 17.64 -17.99 -11.70
N TYR A 615 16.78 -17.58 -10.76
CA TYR A 615 15.63 -18.39 -10.33
C TYR A 615 14.64 -18.77 -11.44
N TYR A 616 14.73 -18.11 -12.60
CA TYR A 616 13.88 -18.33 -13.77
C TYR A 616 14.58 -19.17 -14.85
N ASP A 617 15.76 -19.72 -14.57
CA ASP A 617 16.61 -20.45 -15.54
C ASP A 617 17.01 -19.56 -16.74
N VAL A 618 17.16 -18.26 -16.50
CA VAL A 618 17.55 -17.24 -17.49
C VAL A 618 18.91 -16.65 -17.12
N ASN A 619 19.80 -16.49 -18.10
CA ASN A 619 21.13 -15.90 -17.92
C ASN A 619 21.40 -14.81 -18.99
N PRO A 620 22.34 -13.88 -18.76
CA PRO A 620 22.63 -12.80 -19.70
C PRO A 620 23.03 -13.23 -21.12
N LEU A 621 23.86 -14.28 -21.28
CA LEU A 621 24.47 -14.59 -22.58
C LEU A 621 23.64 -15.50 -23.50
N ASP A 622 22.71 -16.29 -22.95
CA ASP A 622 21.87 -17.22 -23.71
C ASP A 622 20.35 -17.00 -23.46
N GLY A 623 19.97 -16.52 -22.27
CA GLY A 623 18.58 -16.37 -21.86
C GLY A 623 17.99 -14.98 -22.09
N ASP A 624 18.75 -13.91 -21.82
CA ASP A 624 18.27 -12.54 -21.96
C ASP A 624 18.35 -12.05 -23.41
N GLU A 625 17.20 -11.76 -24.03
CA GLU A 625 17.14 -11.38 -25.45
C GLU A 625 17.93 -10.10 -25.77
N LEU A 626 17.98 -9.16 -24.82
CA LEU A 626 18.56 -7.83 -25.02
C LEU A 626 20.09 -7.90 -24.98
N PHE A 627 20.66 -8.41 -23.88
CA PHE A 627 22.10 -8.53 -23.69
C PHE A 627 22.74 -9.52 -24.67
N SER A 628 22.18 -10.72 -24.82
CA SER A 628 22.70 -11.75 -25.74
C SER A 628 22.70 -11.29 -27.21
N SER A 629 21.83 -10.35 -27.57
CA SER A 629 21.82 -9.72 -28.89
C SER A 629 22.85 -8.61 -29.00
N LEU A 630 22.88 -7.66 -28.06
CA LEU A 630 23.78 -6.50 -28.11
C LEU A 630 25.26 -6.87 -27.96
N ILE A 631 25.57 -7.88 -27.16
CA ILE A 631 26.95 -8.34 -26.95
C ILE A 631 27.61 -8.90 -28.23
N LYS A 632 26.84 -9.14 -29.30
CA LYS A 632 27.35 -9.53 -30.63
C LYS A 632 27.95 -8.35 -31.40
N ASN A 633 27.67 -7.11 -31.00
CA ASN A 633 28.27 -5.92 -31.59
C ASN A 633 29.63 -5.62 -30.96
N ASP A 634 30.67 -5.46 -31.77
CA ASP A 634 32.04 -5.25 -31.28
C ASP A 634 32.19 -3.97 -30.45
N GLU A 635 31.54 -2.87 -30.86
CA GLU A 635 31.60 -1.59 -30.13
C GLU A 635 30.86 -1.68 -28.78
N PHE A 636 29.67 -2.29 -28.75
CA PHE A 636 28.95 -2.53 -27.50
C PHE A 636 29.78 -3.40 -26.55
N LYS A 637 30.34 -4.50 -27.07
CA LYS A 637 31.15 -5.44 -26.29
C LYS A 637 32.36 -4.75 -25.68
N GLU A 638 33.11 -3.95 -26.45
CA GLU A 638 34.25 -3.18 -25.94
C GLU A 638 33.84 -2.21 -24.82
N ARG A 639 32.72 -1.50 -24.99
CA ARG A 639 32.19 -0.59 -23.96
C ARG A 639 31.74 -1.32 -22.70
N PHE A 640 31.08 -2.46 -22.86
CA PHE A 640 30.65 -3.30 -21.74
C PHE A 640 31.86 -3.79 -20.93
N ILE A 641 32.87 -4.39 -21.59
CA ILE A 641 34.09 -4.87 -20.92
C ILE A 641 34.79 -3.73 -20.18
N SER A 642 34.93 -2.57 -20.82
CA SER A 642 35.58 -1.41 -20.21
C SER A 642 34.83 -0.95 -18.96
N SER A 643 33.50 -0.85 -19.02
CA SER A 643 32.68 -0.41 -17.89
C SER A 643 32.64 -1.46 -16.78
N PHE A 644 32.57 -2.75 -17.13
CA PHE A 644 32.58 -3.86 -16.18
C PHE A 644 33.88 -3.91 -15.35
N ILE A 645 35.02 -3.80 -16.02
CA ILE A 645 36.34 -3.73 -15.36
C ILE A 645 36.45 -2.45 -14.52
N GLU A 646 36.01 -1.31 -15.04
CA GLU A 646 36.04 -0.06 -14.30
C GLU A 646 35.21 -0.14 -13.01
N ILE A 647 33.98 -0.66 -13.09
CA ILE A 647 33.10 -0.88 -11.94
C ILE A 647 33.77 -1.84 -10.93
N ALA A 648 34.35 -2.95 -11.39
CA ALA A 648 35.05 -3.89 -10.52
C ALA A 648 36.26 -3.26 -9.81
N GLU A 649 37.05 -2.44 -10.50
CA GLU A 649 38.26 -1.82 -9.96
C GLU A 649 38.01 -0.57 -9.10
N THR A 650 36.83 0.06 -9.24
CA THR A 650 36.47 1.30 -8.56
C THR A 650 35.34 1.10 -7.55
N ASN A 651 34.11 0.88 -8.01
CA ASN A 651 32.92 0.73 -7.17
C ASN A 651 32.98 -0.52 -6.29
N PHE A 652 33.48 -1.63 -6.83
CA PHE A 652 33.54 -2.92 -6.14
C PHE A 652 34.95 -3.32 -5.70
N ASN A 653 35.86 -2.35 -5.62
CA ASN A 653 37.18 -2.56 -5.06
C ASN A 653 37.08 -3.02 -3.60
N TYR A 654 37.67 -4.17 -3.28
CA TYR A 654 37.51 -4.79 -1.96
C TYR A 654 37.86 -3.86 -0.79
N ASP A 655 38.96 -3.10 -0.86
CA ASP A 655 39.39 -2.25 0.25
C ASP A 655 38.37 -1.12 0.50
N ILE A 656 37.83 -0.54 -0.57
CA ILE A 656 36.80 0.52 -0.51
C ILE A 656 35.48 -0.05 0.01
N VAL A 657 35.05 -1.20 -0.55
CA VAL A 657 33.80 -1.86 -0.21
C VAL A 657 33.82 -2.32 1.26
N SER A 658 34.90 -2.97 1.70
CA SER A 658 35.03 -3.48 3.06
C SER A 658 35.01 -2.33 4.08
N GLU A 659 35.74 -1.23 3.83
CA GLU A 659 35.69 -0.04 4.70
C GLU A 659 34.27 0.53 4.79
N LYS A 660 33.56 0.63 3.67
CA LYS A 660 32.18 1.14 3.65
C LYS A 660 31.20 0.20 4.35
N LEU A 661 31.31 -1.10 4.10
CA LEU A 661 30.46 -2.14 4.68
C LEU A 661 30.54 -2.12 6.21
N TRP A 662 31.76 -2.21 6.76
CA TRP A 662 31.94 -2.28 8.21
C TRP A 662 31.57 -0.97 8.91
N LYS A 663 31.76 0.18 8.25
CA LYS A 663 31.28 1.47 8.75
C LYS A 663 29.75 1.54 8.79
N MET A 664 29.07 1.03 7.76
CA MET A 664 27.61 0.99 7.74
C MET A 664 27.08 -0.03 8.76
N ALA A 665 27.70 -1.22 8.83
CA ALA A 665 27.34 -2.26 9.79
C ALA A 665 27.44 -1.79 11.24
N SER A 666 28.46 -1.00 11.60
CA SER A 666 28.56 -0.47 12.97
C SER A 666 27.39 0.42 13.38
N VAL A 667 26.71 1.09 12.43
CA VAL A 667 25.52 1.90 12.71
C VAL A 667 24.27 1.02 12.86
N TYR A 668 24.21 -0.10 12.16
CA TYR A 668 23.05 -1.00 12.18
C TYR A 668 23.09 -2.01 13.33
N TRP A 669 24.27 -2.31 13.86
CA TRP A 669 24.53 -3.45 14.73
C TRP A 669 23.49 -3.64 15.85
N ASN A 670 23.40 -2.72 16.80
CA ASN A 670 22.50 -2.87 17.95
C ASN A 670 21.03 -3.00 17.53
N ALA A 671 20.62 -2.17 16.56
CA ALA A 671 19.25 -2.17 16.07
C ALA A 671 18.88 -3.44 15.28
N THR A 672 19.81 -4.02 14.53
CA THR A 672 19.62 -5.28 13.83
C THR A 672 19.48 -6.42 14.82
N VAL A 673 20.37 -6.51 15.82
CA VAL A 673 20.30 -7.52 16.87
C VAL A 673 18.96 -7.43 17.61
N LYS A 674 18.59 -6.23 18.04
CA LYS A 674 17.30 -5.97 18.70
C LYS A 674 16.09 -6.30 17.82
N SER A 675 16.15 -5.98 16.52
CA SER A 675 15.06 -6.29 15.59
C SER A 675 14.93 -7.79 15.33
N ASN A 676 16.03 -8.53 15.17
CA ASN A 676 15.99 -9.98 14.96
C ASN A 676 15.51 -10.70 16.23
N ASN A 677 15.92 -10.23 17.40
CA ASN A 677 15.36 -10.69 18.68
C ASN A 677 13.88 -10.38 18.85
N ARG A 678 13.26 -9.57 17.98
CA ARG A 678 11.82 -9.31 17.94
C ARG A 678 11.08 -10.09 16.84
N PHE A 679 11.77 -10.66 15.85
CA PHE A 679 11.07 -11.25 14.69
C PHE A 679 11.58 -12.60 14.24
N ARG A 680 12.88 -12.90 14.37
CA ARG A 680 13.48 -14.10 13.79
C ARG A 680 13.08 -15.36 14.53
N GLY A 681 13.15 -15.36 15.87
CA GLY A 681 12.87 -16.56 16.64
C GLY A 681 13.66 -17.78 16.16
N ASP A 682 12.99 -18.93 16.05
CA ASP A 682 13.56 -20.19 15.55
C ASP A 682 13.35 -20.41 14.04
N VAL A 683 13.09 -19.35 13.27
CA VAL A 683 12.87 -19.47 11.82
C VAL A 683 14.04 -20.12 11.13
N TRP A 684 13.73 -21.10 10.28
CA TRP A 684 14.67 -21.72 9.37
C TRP A 684 14.70 -20.95 8.05
N LEU A 685 15.84 -20.33 7.74
CA LEU A 685 16.09 -19.66 6.46
C LEU A 685 16.65 -20.69 5.48
N GLU A 686 15.78 -21.21 4.60
CA GLU A 686 16.18 -22.16 3.55
C GLU A 686 17.26 -21.54 2.65
N GLU A 687 18.25 -22.35 2.25
CA GLU A 687 19.38 -21.95 1.39
C GLU A 687 20.31 -20.85 1.92
N TYR A 688 20.08 -20.30 3.13
CA TYR A 688 20.98 -19.31 3.73
C TYR A 688 22.28 -19.95 4.29
N PRO A 689 23.48 -19.44 3.92
CA PRO A 689 24.77 -20.08 4.24
C PRO A 689 25.02 -20.41 5.72
N LEU A 690 24.59 -19.56 6.64
CA LEU A 690 24.88 -19.69 8.08
C LEU A 690 23.72 -20.28 8.88
N ASN A 691 22.66 -20.73 8.22
CA ASN A 691 21.46 -21.13 8.91
C ASN A 691 21.65 -22.36 9.82
N GLU A 692 22.56 -23.29 9.47
CA GLU A 692 22.92 -24.43 10.34
C GLU A 692 23.69 -24.01 11.60
N GLU A 693 24.27 -22.80 11.63
CA GLU A 693 25.09 -22.27 12.72
C GLU A 693 24.27 -21.44 13.72
N TYR A 694 23.06 -21.01 13.34
CA TYR A 694 22.19 -20.17 14.14
C TYR A 694 21.44 -20.93 15.25
N GLU A 695 21.49 -20.40 16.48
CA GLU A 695 20.67 -20.83 17.61
C GLU A 695 20.07 -19.58 18.27
N ALA A 696 18.74 -19.49 18.37
CA ALA A 696 18.08 -18.34 18.98
C ALA A 696 18.48 -18.19 20.47
N PRO A 697 18.62 -16.95 21.00
CA PRO A 697 18.34 -15.66 20.36
C PRO A 697 19.45 -15.19 19.42
N TYR A 698 19.12 -14.28 18.50
CA TYR A 698 20.09 -13.65 17.60
C TYR A 698 21.03 -12.72 18.36
N ASP A 699 22.33 -12.86 18.15
CA ASP A 699 23.35 -12.13 18.92
C ASP A 699 24.42 -11.41 18.06
N ASP A 700 25.43 -10.88 18.74
CA ASP A 700 26.52 -10.12 18.12
C ASP A 700 27.41 -10.99 17.22
N ASP A 701 27.59 -12.26 17.58
CA ASP A 701 28.39 -13.19 16.80
C ASP A 701 27.64 -13.55 15.51
N ASP A 702 26.32 -13.77 15.58
CA ASP A 702 25.46 -13.96 14.41
C ASP A 702 25.55 -12.76 13.46
N TYR A 703 25.39 -11.54 14.00
CA TYR A 703 25.50 -10.31 13.19
C TYR A 703 26.87 -10.19 12.51
N GLY A 704 27.95 -10.44 13.25
CA GLY A 704 29.31 -10.40 12.71
C GLY A 704 29.51 -11.41 11.58
N GLN A 705 28.94 -12.61 11.69
CA GLN A 705 29.01 -13.64 10.64
C GLN A 705 28.18 -13.26 9.41
N ASP A 706 26.96 -12.76 9.59
CA ASP A 706 26.09 -12.34 8.49
C ASP A 706 26.72 -11.21 7.65
N ILE A 707 27.35 -10.23 8.31
CA ILE A 707 28.15 -9.18 7.63
C ILE A 707 29.39 -9.78 6.97
N GLY A 708 30.02 -10.76 7.62
CA GLY A 708 31.16 -11.49 7.10
C GLY A 708 30.89 -12.20 5.77
N LEU A 709 29.66 -12.65 5.51
CA LEU A 709 29.27 -13.22 4.21
C LEU A 709 29.36 -12.18 3.08
N ILE A 710 28.84 -10.97 3.31
CA ILE A 710 28.89 -9.88 2.33
C ILE A 710 30.35 -9.47 2.09
N ASP A 711 31.15 -9.31 3.16
CA ASP A 711 32.57 -8.97 3.04
C ASP A 711 33.36 -10.03 2.26
N THR A 712 33.12 -11.31 2.55
CA THR A 712 33.74 -12.45 1.85
C THR A 712 33.37 -12.47 0.37
N PHE A 713 32.11 -12.17 0.04
CA PHE A 713 31.68 -12.06 -1.35
C PHE A 713 32.54 -11.07 -2.12
N PHE A 714 32.63 -9.82 -1.69
CA PHE A 714 33.41 -8.82 -2.41
C PHE A 714 34.93 -9.09 -2.41
N ARG A 715 35.45 -9.78 -1.39
CA ARG A 715 36.85 -10.20 -1.32
C ARG A 715 37.21 -11.18 -2.44
N GLU A 716 36.32 -12.11 -2.74
CA GLU A 716 36.58 -13.22 -3.66
C GLU A 716 36.04 -12.97 -5.06
N ARG A 717 34.92 -12.25 -5.18
CA ARG A 717 34.12 -12.10 -6.39
C ARG A 717 34.92 -11.69 -7.62
N ALA A 718 35.74 -10.65 -7.50
CA ALA A 718 36.55 -10.14 -8.61
C ALA A 718 37.47 -11.20 -9.22
N GLY A 719 37.99 -12.12 -8.39
CA GLY A 719 38.88 -13.19 -8.84
C GLY A 719 38.18 -14.25 -9.70
N TYR A 720 36.86 -14.39 -9.58
CA TYR A 720 36.05 -15.29 -10.38
C TYR A 720 35.44 -14.57 -11.58
N ILE A 721 34.63 -13.54 -11.32
CA ILE A 721 33.74 -12.98 -12.34
C ILE A 721 34.47 -12.28 -13.49
N ILE A 722 35.65 -11.70 -13.23
CA ILE A 722 36.48 -11.11 -14.28
C ILE A 722 37.02 -12.19 -15.22
N ASN A 723 37.40 -13.36 -14.68
CA ASN A 723 37.87 -14.46 -15.51
C ASN A 723 36.73 -15.04 -16.36
N TYR A 724 35.54 -15.22 -15.77
CA TYR A 724 34.34 -15.64 -16.52
C TYR A 724 34.00 -14.66 -17.64
N MET A 725 34.01 -13.35 -17.37
CA MET A 725 33.81 -12.33 -18.41
C MET A 725 34.77 -12.52 -19.59
N TYR A 726 36.07 -12.73 -19.35
CA TYR A 726 37.02 -12.96 -20.44
C TYR A 726 36.78 -14.28 -21.19
N GLU A 727 36.51 -15.37 -20.46
CA GLU A 727 36.28 -16.69 -21.02
C GLU A 727 35.00 -16.73 -21.87
N ASP A 728 33.88 -16.26 -21.32
CA ASP A 728 32.55 -16.37 -21.93
C ASP A 728 32.34 -15.38 -23.07
N LEU A 729 32.99 -14.21 -23.02
CA LEU A 729 33.00 -13.26 -24.14
C LEU A 729 34.04 -13.61 -25.22
N GLY A 730 34.83 -14.68 -25.02
CA GLY A 730 35.81 -15.17 -25.98
C GLY A 730 37.02 -14.24 -26.20
N ILE A 731 37.42 -13.53 -25.14
CA ILE A 731 38.51 -12.56 -25.15
C ILE A 731 39.79 -13.27 -24.67
N THR A 732 40.90 -13.03 -25.34
CA THR A 732 42.21 -13.53 -24.88
C THR A 732 42.84 -12.49 -23.97
N ASN A 733 43.12 -12.88 -22.72
CA ASN A 733 43.84 -12.08 -21.71
C ASN A 733 45.14 -11.46 -22.23
#